data_AF-A0A2G6L9G5-F1
#
_entry.id   AF-A0A2G6L9G5-F1
#
_cell.length_a   1.000
_cell.length_b   1.000
_cell.length_c   1.000
_cell.angle_alpha   90.00
_cell.angle_beta   90.00
_cell.angle_gamma   90.00
#
_symmetry.space_group_name_H-M   'P 1'
#
loop_
_entity.id
_entity.type
_entity.pdbx_description
1 polymer ?
#
loop_
_entity_poly.entity_id
_entity_poly.type
_entity_poly.pdbx_seq_one_letter_code
_entity_poly.pdbx_strand_id
1 'polypeptide(L)'
;STPTRLTNIKAGTEDADAVTISQLKGAVTALGGGAAVNADGTVNAPTYTVTDGNPSTGGTMDYTTVGAALTGLNTAVNQPITFKADTNSDTGSNGSQQQLGSEFSILSGDLTNPAFTGSNLSTEVKDGQVLIGMAKSPEFTSIKLKDGANETELTTTAGGLDIGGDKITNIAAGDISATSTDAVNGSQLFAATAGSKEEVTSADKSITIATMTNGAGANIYDLKVQTDAATLKFVDVDPADPSRGKQLSAVTSNITSSPAGVAAADMPSALVTAGDVASAINTSGFTAKANGDSGKLITSGDEVDFINGDNIEITRDGGQFTVKTAKDVSFDSVTTGDTVVNNNGVTISNGAAGSAVILSKSGLDNGGNKITNIAAGDISATSTDAVNGSQLFAATAGSKEEVTSTDKSITIATTTNGAGANVYDLSVNTDGTTIAVDSTTGAVKAITDSIFVVDGKAVAATSTSLATSGDIAEAINKSGFTVKANGDAGKLITAGDSVEFNNGDNIRISRTDGQITVGTAKDVSFDSVTTGDTEVTTDGITINGGAAGQSVTLGKSGLDNGGNKITNIAAGEISATSTDAVNGSQVFALAAGSREEVKSADQSVTITTTQNAVTGANIYDLQIQVDDATMEFVDVDPADPAKGKKLTAVTSDISNDATGVATAAVGSSLTTAGSVAAAINNAGWVGTAGAGIDGGIVQGAGDQLVKTGEKVTFDAGKNIKLVQKGQTFTYATRDNVEFTKVTTGDTVMTSSGVTAPSYTTNGKHTVTISGDSGTINGLTNTTFDSQNYTSGQAATEDQLASVDKVAHAGFNVSANGRNPGNIGPGETIDFNNRDGNVLIQNNGNTITFNLNPDLHVNSVTTGNTQINTNGLFIKGGPSLTKDGLFINGGASVTKDGFFVDGGPSVTKKGIDAAGKPIANVARGTHPGDAVNLSQLEEAEAAAAKGTAAAMAAASMPQVYAPGSSMLTAGASTYRGESAIAVGYSTMSDNGKWILQGNASANEDDAGFSVGVGYQW
;
A
#
# COMPACT_ATOMS: atom_id res chain seq x y z
N SER A 1 -21.42 202.46 87.59
CA SER A 1 -21.11 202.44 89.03
C SER A 1 -19.66 202.02 89.21
N THR A 2 -18.91 202.64 90.13
CA THR A 2 -17.62 202.09 90.58
C THR A 2 -17.85 200.65 91.01
N PRO A 3 -17.10 199.67 90.48
CA PRO A 3 -17.38 198.26 90.70
C PRO A 3 -17.34 197.97 92.20
N THR A 4 -18.47 197.52 92.73
CA THR A 4 -18.64 197.29 94.15
C THR A 4 -18.34 195.82 94.42
N ARG A 5 -17.17 195.54 94.99
CA ARG A 5 -16.83 194.18 95.47
C ARG A 5 -17.73 193.86 96.66
N LEU A 6 -18.63 192.91 96.47
CA LEU A 6 -19.40 192.33 97.55
C LEU A 6 -18.52 191.28 98.26
N THR A 7 -17.99 191.63 99.42
CA THR A 7 -17.23 190.70 100.29
C THR A 7 -18.15 190.12 101.36
N ASN A 8 -17.83 188.91 101.85
CA ASN A 8 -18.65 188.12 102.80
C ASN A 8 -20.01 187.63 102.27
N ILE A 9 -20.14 187.41 100.96
CA ILE A 9 -21.28 186.65 100.42
C ILE A 9 -21.08 185.17 100.74
N LYS A 10 -22.08 184.56 101.39
CA LYS A 10 -22.16 183.10 101.57
C LYS A 10 -22.36 182.44 100.21
N ALA A 11 -21.72 181.30 99.98
CA ALA A 11 -21.90 180.52 98.75
C ALA A 11 -23.39 180.35 98.42
N GLY A 12 -23.77 180.75 97.20
CA GLY A 12 -25.14 180.73 96.73
C GLY A 12 -25.63 179.32 96.54
N THR A 13 -26.76 178.97 97.13
CA THR A 13 -27.35 177.63 97.01
C THR A 13 -28.65 177.65 96.23
N GLU A 14 -29.29 178.81 96.12
CA GLU A 14 -30.48 179.04 95.32
C GLU A 14 -30.10 179.69 93.98
N ASP A 15 -30.93 179.52 92.96
CA ASP A 15 -30.62 180.00 91.58
C ASP A 15 -30.43 181.52 91.49
N ALA A 16 -31.12 182.29 92.35
CA ALA A 16 -31.01 183.75 92.40
C ALA A 16 -29.86 184.25 93.29
N ASP A 17 -29.18 183.35 94.00
CA ASP A 17 -28.05 183.74 94.84
C ASP A 17 -26.86 184.13 93.98
N ALA A 18 -26.13 185.15 94.43
CA ALA A 18 -24.85 185.50 93.82
C ALA A 18 -23.82 184.37 94.05
N VAL A 19 -23.35 183.76 92.96
CA VAL A 19 -22.35 182.69 93.00
C VAL A 19 -20.99 183.26 93.42
N THR A 20 -20.33 182.62 94.39
CA THR A 20 -18.97 183.02 94.77
C THR A 20 -17.94 182.47 93.79
N ILE A 21 -16.81 183.15 93.61
CA ILE A 21 -15.73 182.67 92.72
C ILE A 21 -15.25 181.26 93.11
N SER A 22 -15.36 180.82 94.37
CA SER A 22 -15.00 179.45 94.74
C SER A 22 -15.94 178.41 94.13
N GLN A 23 -17.23 178.70 94.03
CA GLN A 23 -18.21 177.82 93.39
C GLN A 23 -17.99 177.75 91.87
N LEU A 24 -17.68 178.88 91.24
CA LEU A 24 -17.33 178.90 89.82
C LEU A 24 -16.01 178.16 89.54
N LYS A 25 -15.00 178.28 90.42
CA LYS A 25 -13.74 177.50 90.29
C LYS A 25 -13.99 175.99 90.35
N GLY A 26 -14.88 175.53 91.22
CA GLY A 26 -15.26 174.12 91.31
C GLY A 26 -15.83 173.60 89.99
N ALA A 27 -16.79 174.34 89.39
CA ALA A 27 -17.41 173.97 88.12
C ALA A 27 -16.41 173.98 86.94
N VAL A 28 -15.51 174.96 86.87
CA VAL A 28 -14.55 175.07 85.77
C VAL A 28 -13.45 174.01 85.85
N THR A 29 -12.96 173.69 87.05
CA THR A 29 -11.92 172.65 87.22
C THR A 29 -12.43 171.28 86.80
N ALA A 30 -13.72 171.00 87.03
CA ALA A 30 -14.36 169.74 86.64
C ALA A 30 -14.41 169.52 85.12
N LEU A 31 -14.30 170.57 84.30
CA LEU A 31 -14.22 170.43 82.85
C LEU A 31 -12.87 169.82 82.41
N GLY A 32 -11.80 169.92 83.20
CA GLY A 32 -10.47 169.41 82.83
C GLY A 32 -9.87 170.19 81.64
N GLY A 33 -8.88 169.63 80.94
CA GLY A 33 -8.33 170.24 79.71
C GLY A 33 -7.67 171.62 79.88
N GLY A 34 -7.26 171.99 81.11
CA GLY A 34 -6.63 173.29 81.40
C GLY A 34 -7.60 174.43 81.71
N ALA A 35 -8.91 174.17 81.76
CA ALA A 35 -9.89 175.20 82.14
C ALA A 35 -9.68 175.69 83.58
N ALA A 36 -9.63 177.00 83.77
CA ALA A 36 -9.43 177.63 85.07
C ALA A 36 -10.10 179.01 85.13
N VAL A 37 -10.58 179.40 86.32
CA VAL A 37 -11.02 180.79 86.56
C VAL A 37 -9.77 181.63 86.89
N ASN A 38 -9.48 182.60 86.03
CA ASN A 38 -8.35 183.52 86.12
C ASN A 38 -8.51 184.52 87.29
N ALA A 39 -7.41 185.16 87.67
CA ALA A 39 -7.39 186.09 88.81
C ALA A 39 -8.28 187.34 88.63
N ASP A 40 -8.59 187.70 87.38
CA ASP A 40 -9.49 188.80 87.03
C ASP A 40 -10.97 188.41 87.02
N GLY A 41 -11.29 187.13 87.25
CA GLY A 41 -12.64 186.58 87.25
C GLY A 41 -13.11 186.01 85.91
N THR A 42 -12.30 186.05 84.84
CA THR A 42 -12.59 185.39 83.55
C THR A 42 -12.28 183.88 83.58
N VAL A 43 -12.77 183.08 82.62
CA VAL A 43 -12.53 181.62 82.54
C VAL A 43 -11.72 181.25 81.30
N ASN A 44 -10.60 180.54 81.47
CA ASN A 44 -9.89 179.89 80.36
C ASN A 44 -10.69 178.67 79.86
N ALA A 45 -10.86 178.55 78.54
CA ALA A 45 -11.50 177.40 77.92
C ALA A 45 -10.60 176.15 77.95
N PRO A 46 -11.15 174.91 78.03
CA PRO A 46 -10.38 173.67 77.95
C PRO A 46 -9.97 173.30 76.51
N THR A 47 -8.95 172.44 76.36
CA THR A 47 -8.55 171.79 75.09
C THR A 47 -8.34 170.28 75.28
N TYR A 48 -8.85 169.44 74.35
CA TYR A 48 -8.68 167.98 74.30
C TYR A 48 -8.17 167.51 72.93
N THR A 49 -7.06 166.79 72.88
CA THR A 49 -6.49 166.20 71.66
C THR A 49 -6.94 164.75 71.50
N VAL A 50 -7.59 164.38 70.39
CA VAL A 50 -8.04 163.00 70.11
C VAL A 50 -7.82 162.60 68.64
N THR A 51 -7.77 161.31 68.31
CA THR A 51 -7.72 160.82 66.92
C THR A 51 -9.05 161.10 66.21
N ASP A 52 -8.98 161.70 65.03
CA ASP A 52 -10.14 162.05 64.20
C ASP A 52 -9.89 161.63 62.74
N GLY A 53 -10.94 161.21 62.03
CA GLY A 53 -10.85 160.64 60.68
C GLY A 53 -10.29 159.22 60.62
N ASN A 54 -9.64 158.81 59.53
CA ASN A 54 -9.21 157.42 59.31
C ASN A 54 -8.02 157.01 60.19
N PRO A 55 -8.17 156.03 61.12
CA PRO A 55 -7.08 155.57 61.99
C PRO A 55 -5.83 155.10 61.24
N SER A 56 -5.97 154.54 60.02
CA SER A 56 -4.82 154.08 59.22
C SER A 56 -3.90 155.22 58.78
N THR A 57 -4.35 156.48 58.92
CA THR A 57 -3.57 157.69 58.60
C THR A 57 -2.98 158.39 59.84
N GLY A 58 -3.37 157.99 61.06
CA GLY A 58 -2.70 158.37 62.32
C GLY A 58 -2.84 159.81 62.83
N GLY A 59 -3.75 160.65 62.30
CA GLY A 59 -3.89 162.08 62.70
C GLY A 59 -4.71 162.34 63.97
N THR A 60 -4.33 163.36 64.77
CA THR A 60 -5.07 163.85 65.96
C THR A 60 -5.50 165.30 65.80
N MET A 61 -6.66 165.68 66.35
CA MET A 61 -7.20 167.04 66.33
C MET A 61 -7.58 167.52 67.75
N ASP A 62 -7.40 168.82 67.99
CA ASP A 62 -7.72 169.48 69.27
C ASP A 62 -9.15 170.05 69.25
N TYR A 63 -9.92 169.77 70.29
CA TYR A 63 -11.27 170.32 70.49
C TYR A 63 -11.40 171.03 71.82
N THR A 64 -12.16 172.13 71.85
CA THR A 64 -12.35 172.94 73.07
C THR A 64 -13.63 172.64 73.83
N THR A 65 -14.38 171.62 73.40
CA THR A 65 -15.54 171.07 74.11
C THR A 65 -15.48 169.54 74.11
N VAL A 66 -15.97 168.93 75.18
CA VAL A 66 -15.98 167.46 75.33
C VAL A 66 -16.80 166.79 74.22
N GLY A 67 -17.96 167.36 73.85
CA GLY A 67 -18.85 166.78 72.84
C GLY A 67 -18.21 166.69 71.44
N ALA A 68 -17.42 167.68 71.04
CA ALA A 68 -16.72 167.64 69.76
C ALA A 68 -15.60 166.59 69.74
N ALA A 69 -14.83 166.46 70.84
CA ALA A 69 -13.79 165.43 70.96
C ALA A 69 -14.37 164.00 70.87
N LEU A 70 -15.49 163.74 71.56
CA LEU A 70 -16.19 162.44 71.47
C LEU A 70 -16.67 162.15 70.04
N THR A 71 -17.09 163.17 69.29
CA THR A 71 -17.56 163.00 67.90
C THR A 71 -16.41 162.62 66.96
N GLY A 72 -15.24 163.25 67.11
CA GLY A 72 -14.05 162.90 66.34
C GLY A 72 -13.60 161.45 66.59
N LEU A 73 -13.52 161.06 67.87
CA LEU A 73 -13.18 159.68 68.23
C LEU A 73 -14.19 158.66 67.67
N ASN A 74 -15.48 158.97 67.70
CA ASN A 74 -16.54 158.12 67.14
C ASN A 74 -16.40 157.96 65.61
N THR A 75 -15.95 159.00 64.90
CA THR A 75 -15.71 158.91 63.45
C THR A 75 -14.55 157.98 63.13
N ALA A 76 -13.49 157.98 63.94
CA ALA A 76 -12.32 157.15 63.74
C ALA A 76 -12.57 155.66 63.99
N VAL A 77 -13.25 155.31 65.09
CA VAL A 77 -13.51 153.90 65.42
C VAL A 77 -14.51 153.20 64.48
N ASN A 78 -15.27 153.96 63.68
CA ASN A 78 -16.24 153.42 62.74
C ASN A 78 -15.69 153.21 61.31
N GLN A 79 -14.38 153.32 61.09
CA GLN A 79 -13.74 153.09 59.79
C GLN A 79 -13.51 151.58 59.52
N PRO A 80 -13.75 151.06 58.30
CA PRO A 80 -13.67 149.63 57.99
C PRO A 80 -12.26 149.11 57.60
N ILE A 81 -12.07 147.79 57.68
CA ILE A 81 -10.90 146.99 57.24
C ILE A 81 -11.23 146.28 55.90
N THR A 82 -10.32 146.21 54.91
CA THR A 82 -10.58 145.64 53.54
C THR A 82 -9.71 144.42 53.19
N PHE A 83 -10.24 143.41 52.47
CA PHE A 83 -9.57 142.16 52.02
C PHE A 83 -9.55 141.94 50.47
N LYS A 84 -8.69 141.05 49.92
CA LYS A 84 -8.55 140.72 48.47
C LYS A 84 -8.40 139.19 48.21
N ALA A 85 -8.90 138.67 47.07
CA ALA A 85 -8.79 137.25 46.62
C ALA A 85 -8.42 137.12 45.12
N ASP A 86 -8.25 135.88 44.60
CA ASP A 86 -7.79 135.62 43.21
C ASP A 86 -8.69 136.23 42.14
N THR A 87 -10.01 136.23 42.37
CA THR A 87 -11.01 136.62 41.35
C THR A 87 -11.62 138.02 41.56
N ASN A 88 -11.30 138.75 42.65
CA ASN A 88 -11.69 140.16 42.81
C ASN A 88 -10.66 141.04 43.57
N SER A 89 -10.55 142.31 43.15
CA SER A 89 -9.68 143.35 43.74
C SER A 89 -10.53 144.56 44.16
N ASP A 90 -11.28 144.46 45.26
CA ASP A 90 -12.29 145.48 45.57
C ASP A 90 -11.74 146.66 46.39
N THR A 91 -11.95 147.87 45.89
CA THR A 91 -11.71 149.16 46.57
C THR A 91 -13.00 149.96 46.78
N GLY A 92 -14.18 149.36 46.53
CA GLY A 92 -15.51 149.96 46.71
C GLY A 92 -16.39 149.24 47.74
N SER A 93 -17.54 149.82 48.10
CA SER A 93 -18.39 149.46 49.26
C SER A 93 -19.17 148.13 49.16
N ASN A 94 -18.63 147.11 48.49
CA ASN A 94 -19.34 145.85 48.21
C ASN A 94 -18.83 144.66 49.06
N GLY A 95 -18.86 144.78 50.39
CA GLY A 95 -18.74 143.63 51.30
C GLY A 95 -17.32 143.16 51.65
N SER A 96 -16.25 143.75 51.09
CA SER A 96 -14.87 143.49 51.56
C SER A 96 -14.50 144.33 52.81
N GLN A 97 -15.28 145.38 53.07
CA GLN A 97 -15.08 146.33 54.17
C GLN A 97 -15.78 145.85 55.45
N GLN A 98 -15.00 145.36 56.42
CA GLN A 98 -15.47 144.87 57.72
C GLN A 98 -15.24 145.91 58.83
N GLN A 99 -16.23 146.13 59.71
CA GLN A 99 -16.06 147.03 60.85
C GLN A 99 -15.24 146.38 61.96
N LEU A 100 -14.50 147.19 62.73
CA LEU A 100 -13.73 146.69 63.85
C LEU A 100 -14.66 146.02 64.88
N GLY A 101 -14.50 144.71 65.10
CA GLY A 101 -15.34 143.90 65.99
C GLY A 101 -16.24 142.84 65.32
N SER A 102 -16.26 142.72 63.98
CA SER A 102 -16.98 141.64 63.26
C SER A 102 -16.22 140.30 63.21
N GLU A 103 -16.93 139.17 63.05
CA GLU A 103 -16.35 137.83 62.85
C GLU A 103 -15.94 137.59 61.38
N PHE A 104 -14.85 136.86 61.14
CA PHE A 104 -14.29 136.57 59.80
C PHE A 104 -14.33 135.07 59.50
N SER A 105 -14.91 134.68 58.36
CA SER A 105 -15.05 133.27 57.93
C SER A 105 -14.40 132.99 56.58
N ILE A 106 -13.72 131.84 56.49
CA ILE A 106 -13.25 131.23 55.23
C ILE A 106 -14.00 129.91 55.06
N LEU A 107 -14.71 129.75 53.95
CA LEU A 107 -15.57 128.59 53.69
C LEU A 107 -15.20 127.92 52.37
N SER A 108 -15.43 126.61 52.27
CA SER A 108 -15.45 125.93 50.97
C SER A 108 -16.81 126.16 50.28
N GLY A 109 -16.81 126.34 48.97
CA GLY A 109 -18.05 126.54 48.22
C GLY A 109 -17.87 126.48 46.71
N ASP A 110 -18.98 126.22 46.01
CA ASP A 110 -19.04 126.28 44.55
C ASP A 110 -18.97 127.74 44.09
N LEU A 111 -17.85 128.11 43.48
CA LEU A 111 -17.66 129.42 42.87
C LEU A 111 -18.52 129.50 41.59
N THR A 112 -19.32 130.56 41.46
CA THR A 112 -20.31 130.68 40.36
C THR A 112 -19.70 131.08 39.02
N ASN A 113 -18.46 131.58 38.99
CA ASN A 113 -17.66 131.80 37.77
C ASN A 113 -16.14 131.91 38.07
N PRO A 114 -15.46 130.85 38.50
CA PRO A 114 -14.09 130.90 38.98
C PRO A 114 -13.09 131.00 37.82
N ALA A 115 -12.28 132.06 37.80
CA ALA A 115 -10.99 131.99 37.13
C ALA A 115 -10.04 131.18 38.02
N PHE A 116 -9.80 129.92 37.66
CA PHE A 116 -8.81 129.09 38.30
C PHE A 116 -7.42 129.49 37.81
N THR A 117 -6.64 130.15 38.67
CA THR A 117 -5.27 130.55 38.37
C THR A 117 -4.28 129.36 38.41
N GLY A 118 -4.73 128.16 38.85
CA GLY A 118 -4.06 126.84 38.73
C GLY A 118 -5.06 125.68 38.50
N SER A 119 -4.63 124.43 38.25
CA SER A 119 -5.52 123.37 37.70
C SER A 119 -6.70 122.91 38.58
N ASN A 120 -6.65 123.08 39.91
CA ASN A 120 -7.59 122.41 40.82
C ASN A 120 -8.34 123.30 41.83
N LEU A 121 -7.82 124.47 42.27
CA LEU A 121 -8.44 125.34 43.31
C LEU A 121 -8.47 126.84 42.95
N SER A 122 -9.49 127.57 43.39
CA SER A 122 -9.67 129.04 43.20
C SER A 122 -10.30 129.71 44.43
N THR A 123 -10.07 131.01 44.65
CA THR A 123 -10.60 131.79 45.78
C THR A 123 -11.38 133.06 45.35
N GLU A 124 -12.44 133.42 46.09
CA GLU A 124 -13.30 134.61 45.84
C GLU A 124 -13.72 135.27 47.17
N VAL A 125 -13.70 136.61 47.27
CA VAL A 125 -14.33 137.33 48.40
C VAL A 125 -15.75 137.72 48.02
N LYS A 126 -16.75 137.31 48.82
CA LYS A 126 -18.16 137.65 48.58
C LYS A 126 -18.90 137.75 49.91
N ASP A 127 -19.77 138.75 50.04
CA ASP A 127 -20.61 138.98 51.22
C ASP A 127 -19.84 138.97 52.56
N GLY A 128 -18.59 139.46 52.57
CA GLY A 128 -17.76 139.52 53.78
C GLY A 128 -17.00 138.24 54.15
N GLN A 129 -17.04 137.20 53.30
CA GLN A 129 -16.35 135.92 53.50
C GLN A 129 -15.39 135.59 52.35
N VAL A 130 -14.40 134.73 52.60
CA VAL A 130 -13.55 134.15 51.54
C VAL A 130 -14.02 132.74 51.22
N LEU A 131 -14.42 132.50 49.97
CA LEU A 131 -14.83 131.20 49.45
C LEU A 131 -13.69 130.50 48.70
N ILE A 132 -13.57 129.18 48.86
CA ILE A 132 -12.59 128.32 48.15
C ILE A 132 -13.33 127.21 47.40
N GLY A 133 -13.11 127.07 46.09
CA GLY A 133 -13.76 126.06 45.23
C GLY A 133 -12.80 125.14 44.49
N MET A 134 -13.28 123.93 44.13
CA MET A 134 -12.57 122.95 43.29
C MET A 134 -13.04 122.99 41.82
N ALA A 135 -12.16 122.61 40.89
CA ALA A 135 -12.50 122.49 39.47
C ALA A 135 -13.54 121.38 39.21
N LYS A 136 -14.46 121.60 38.26
CA LYS A 136 -15.48 120.59 37.87
C LYS A 136 -14.89 119.32 37.26
N SER A 137 -13.71 119.43 36.65
CA SER A 137 -12.98 118.31 36.05
C SER A 137 -11.54 118.31 36.57
N PRO A 138 -11.30 117.78 37.78
CA PRO A 138 -9.94 117.67 38.29
C PRO A 138 -9.18 116.60 37.50
N GLU A 139 -7.93 116.88 37.15
CA GLU A 139 -7.07 115.96 36.39
C GLU A 139 -6.13 115.18 37.35
N PHE A 140 -6.12 113.84 37.24
CA PHE A 140 -5.28 112.93 38.03
C PHE A 140 -4.58 111.88 37.15
N THR A 141 -3.29 111.62 37.38
CA THR A 141 -2.48 110.67 36.59
C THR A 141 -2.69 109.20 36.99
N SER A 142 -3.02 108.95 38.25
CA SER A 142 -3.50 107.65 38.74
C SER A 142 -4.46 107.88 39.89
N ILE A 143 -5.37 106.92 40.08
CA ILE A 143 -6.32 106.94 41.20
C ILE A 143 -6.15 105.63 41.94
N LYS A 144 -5.75 105.73 43.21
CA LYS A 144 -5.68 104.60 44.13
C LYS A 144 -6.98 104.53 44.91
N LEU A 145 -7.75 103.48 44.67
CA LEU A 145 -8.94 103.19 45.45
C LEU A 145 -8.55 102.24 46.58
N LYS A 146 -8.78 102.67 47.83
CA LYS A 146 -8.53 101.88 49.02
C LYS A 146 -9.83 101.66 49.78
N ASP A 147 -10.08 100.40 50.14
CA ASP A 147 -11.02 100.02 51.19
C ASP A 147 -10.30 99.13 52.18
N GLY A 148 -9.76 99.73 53.25
CA GLY A 148 -9.11 99.07 54.38
C GLY A 148 -7.87 98.23 54.06
N ALA A 149 -8.07 97.05 53.45
CA ALA A 149 -7.07 96.01 53.20
C ALA A 149 -6.69 95.85 51.71
N ASN A 150 -7.52 96.29 50.77
CA ASN A 150 -7.27 96.15 49.33
C ASN A 150 -6.97 97.50 48.69
N GLU A 151 -5.95 97.54 47.84
CA GLU A 151 -5.55 98.71 47.06
C GLU A 151 -5.61 98.32 45.58
N THR A 152 -6.58 98.88 44.86
CA THR A 152 -6.65 98.75 43.39
C THR A 152 -6.17 100.06 42.78
N GLU A 153 -5.15 99.98 41.94
CA GLU A 153 -4.64 101.11 41.17
C GLU A 153 -5.28 101.09 39.79
N LEU A 154 -6.01 102.15 39.45
CA LEU A 154 -6.62 102.30 38.14
C LEU A 154 -5.63 103.02 37.23
N THR A 155 -5.14 102.29 36.22
CA THR A 155 -4.22 102.81 35.20
C THR A 155 -4.74 102.55 33.79
N THR A 156 -4.67 103.58 32.95
CA THR A 156 -5.00 103.46 31.53
C THR A 156 -3.76 103.08 30.73
N THR A 157 -3.82 102.02 29.93
CA THR A 157 -2.75 101.59 29.00
C THR A 157 -3.20 101.69 27.55
N ALA A 158 -2.30 101.46 26.58
CA ALA A 158 -2.66 101.38 25.16
C ALA A 158 -3.65 100.23 24.84
N GLY A 159 -3.84 99.28 25.76
CA GLY A 159 -4.77 98.14 25.65
C GLY A 159 -6.10 98.32 26.40
N GLY A 160 -6.38 99.49 26.99
CA GLY A 160 -7.60 99.75 27.76
C GLY A 160 -7.35 99.93 29.27
N LEU A 161 -8.37 99.69 30.08
CA LEU A 161 -8.32 99.81 31.53
C LEU A 161 -7.60 98.60 32.14
N ASP A 162 -6.45 98.83 32.79
CA ASP A 162 -5.75 97.82 33.58
C ASP A 162 -6.14 97.97 35.06
N ILE A 163 -6.50 96.85 35.68
CA ILE A 163 -6.88 96.76 37.10
C ILE A 163 -5.91 95.88 37.91
N GLY A 164 -4.72 95.60 37.38
CA GLY A 164 -3.65 94.91 38.12
C GLY A 164 -3.93 93.43 38.42
N GLY A 165 -4.87 92.82 37.70
CA GLY A 165 -5.26 91.41 37.86
C GLY A 165 -6.36 91.13 38.91
N ASP A 166 -6.95 92.17 39.50
CA ASP A 166 -8.06 92.03 40.44
C ASP A 166 -9.37 91.53 39.78
N LYS A 167 -10.29 90.97 40.57
CA LYS A 167 -11.58 90.47 40.08
C LYS A 167 -12.59 91.61 39.90
N ILE A 168 -13.30 91.59 38.76
CA ILE A 168 -14.51 92.42 38.55
C ILE A 168 -15.73 91.59 38.94
N THR A 169 -16.54 92.08 39.88
CA THR A 169 -17.78 91.43 40.33
C THR A 169 -19.01 92.28 39.99
N ASN A 170 -20.21 91.66 39.97
CA ASN A 170 -21.49 92.31 39.62
C ASN A 170 -21.57 92.86 38.18
N ILE A 171 -20.94 92.18 37.23
CA ILE A 171 -21.14 92.46 35.79
C ILE A 171 -22.55 91.99 35.39
N ALA A 172 -23.38 92.90 34.88
CA ALA A 172 -24.68 92.56 34.31
C ALA A 172 -24.53 91.60 33.12
N ALA A 173 -25.60 90.88 32.77
CA ALA A 173 -25.55 90.00 31.60
C ALA A 173 -25.35 90.85 30.33
N GLY A 174 -24.28 90.60 29.58
CA GLY A 174 -23.99 91.29 28.30
C GLY A 174 -24.85 90.75 27.16
N ASP A 175 -24.99 91.48 26.05
CA ASP A 175 -25.74 90.95 24.92
C ASP A 175 -24.94 89.83 24.21
N ILE A 176 -25.56 88.66 24.03
CA ILE A 176 -24.92 87.52 23.36
C ILE A 176 -25.27 87.58 21.87
N SER A 177 -24.36 88.13 21.07
CA SER A 177 -24.45 88.16 19.60
C SER A 177 -23.07 88.02 18.95
N ALA A 178 -23.04 87.68 17.65
CA ALA A 178 -21.78 87.45 16.91
C ALA A 178 -20.84 88.66 16.83
N THR A 179 -21.32 89.86 17.14
CA THR A 179 -20.56 91.12 17.10
C THR A 179 -20.40 91.77 18.47
N SER A 180 -20.84 91.11 19.55
CA SER A 180 -20.79 91.69 20.89
C SER A 180 -19.35 91.86 21.37
N THR A 181 -19.06 93.02 21.95
CA THR A 181 -17.82 93.31 22.70
C THR A 181 -18.06 93.37 24.21
N ASP A 182 -19.26 92.97 24.66
CA ASP A 182 -19.64 93.00 26.08
C ASP A 182 -18.91 91.90 26.86
N ALA A 183 -18.60 92.17 28.12
CA ALA A 183 -18.13 91.14 29.04
C ALA A 183 -19.31 90.21 29.41
N VAL A 184 -19.20 88.91 29.12
CA VAL A 184 -20.19 87.90 29.50
C VAL A 184 -19.95 87.44 30.94
N ASN A 185 -21.02 87.27 31.73
CA ASN A 185 -20.93 86.82 33.12
C ASN A 185 -21.12 85.30 33.26
N GLY A 186 -20.72 84.73 34.41
CA GLY A 186 -20.77 83.28 34.65
C GLY A 186 -22.17 82.65 34.55
N SER A 187 -23.25 83.41 34.81
CA SER A 187 -24.62 82.89 34.67
C SER A 187 -25.03 82.72 33.20
N GLN A 188 -24.51 83.56 32.30
CA GLN A 188 -24.74 83.45 30.87
C GLN A 188 -24.04 82.22 30.28
N LEU A 189 -22.85 81.90 30.79
CA LEU A 189 -22.14 80.67 30.43
C LEU A 189 -22.90 79.42 30.92
N PHE A 190 -23.43 79.45 32.16
CA PHE A 190 -24.18 78.32 32.73
C PHE A 190 -25.53 78.05 32.05
N ALA A 191 -26.28 79.11 31.71
CA ALA A 191 -27.57 78.97 31.03
C ALA A 191 -27.45 78.35 29.64
N ALA A 192 -26.36 78.66 28.91
CA ALA A 192 -26.05 78.03 27.63
C ALA A 192 -25.76 76.52 27.76
N THR A 193 -25.38 76.04 28.95
CA THR A 193 -25.07 74.62 29.19
C THR A 193 -26.28 73.78 29.62
N ALA A 194 -27.34 74.36 30.19
CA ALA A 194 -28.44 73.62 30.82
C ALA A 194 -29.62 73.22 29.88
N GLY A 195 -29.72 73.82 28.69
CA GLY A 195 -30.86 73.64 27.76
C GLY A 195 -30.79 72.45 26.79
N SER A 196 -29.72 71.65 26.81
CA SER A 196 -29.50 70.55 25.85
C SER A 196 -29.95 69.18 26.41
N LYS A 197 -31.24 68.83 26.31
CA LYS A 197 -31.74 67.47 26.67
C LYS A 197 -32.62 66.89 25.56
N GLU A 198 -32.26 65.72 25.03
CA GLU A 198 -32.95 64.98 23.94
C GLU A 198 -33.86 63.85 24.48
N GLU A 199 -34.83 63.32 23.69
CA GLU A 199 -35.78 62.24 24.05
C GLU A 199 -35.75 61.07 23.04
N VAL A 200 -35.83 59.80 23.50
CA VAL A 200 -35.74 58.58 22.66
C VAL A 200 -36.91 57.63 22.96
N THR A 201 -37.62 57.15 21.92
CA THR A 201 -38.80 56.26 22.02
C THR A 201 -38.79 55.12 20.97
N SER A 202 -39.61 54.07 21.15
CA SER A 202 -39.83 52.98 20.17
C SER A 202 -41.33 52.72 20.02
N ALA A 203 -41.89 53.00 18.85
CA ALA A 203 -43.33 52.95 18.59
C ALA A 203 -43.93 51.53 18.69
N ASP A 204 -43.18 50.50 18.28
CA ASP A 204 -43.64 49.10 18.22
C ASP A 204 -43.26 48.27 19.46
N LYS A 205 -42.54 48.89 20.41
CA LYS A 205 -42.00 48.26 21.63
C LYS A 205 -41.08 47.06 21.37
N SER A 206 -40.51 46.96 20.17
CA SER A 206 -39.45 45.99 19.85
C SER A 206 -38.14 46.30 20.59
N ILE A 207 -37.93 47.58 20.91
CA ILE A 207 -36.79 48.10 21.67
C ILE A 207 -37.27 48.62 23.03
N THR A 208 -36.74 48.04 24.10
CA THR A 208 -36.90 48.53 25.47
C THR A 208 -35.83 49.59 25.76
N ILE A 209 -36.22 50.75 26.29
CA ILE A 209 -35.32 51.90 26.51
C ILE A 209 -35.20 52.15 28.01
N ALA A 210 -33.97 52.11 28.54
CA ALA A 210 -33.68 52.48 29.92
C ALA A 210 -32.78 53.73 29.95
N THR A 211 -33.20 54.78 30.65
CA THR A 211 -32.42 56.03 30.76
C THR A 211 -31.57 56.02 32.02
N MET A 212 -30.28 56.31 31.88
CA MET A 212 -29.32 56.53 32.96
C MET A 212 -28.70 57.92 32.82
N THR A 213 -28.04 58.40 33.86
CA THR A 213 -27.29 59.67 33.81
C THR A 213 -25.82 59.38 34.07
N ASN A 214 -24.92 59.87 33.21
CA ASN A 214 -23.48 59.70 33.43
C ASN A 214 -22.96 60.61 34.55
N GLY A 215 -21.71 60.41 34.98
CA GLY A 215 -21.07 61.21 36.03
C GLY A 215 -20.93 62.71 35.73
N ALA A 216 -21.21 63.13 34.50
CA ALA A 216 -21.23 64.52 34.05
C ALA A 216 -22.66 65.09 33.88
N GLY A 217 -23.72 64.31 34.18
CA GLY A 217 -25.11 64.74 34.12
C GLY A 217 -25.82 64.57 32.77
N ALA A 218 -25.18 63.93 31.77
CA ALA A 218 -25.80 63.64 30.47
C ALA A 218 -26.63 62.35 30.50
N ASN A 219 -27.74 62.32 29.76
CA ASN A 219 -28.60 61.12 29.65
C ASN A 219 -27.96 60.09 28.73
N ILE A 220 -27.80 58.85 29.21
CA ILE A 220 -27.44 57.67 28.42
C ILE A 220 -28.71 56.83 28.23
N TYR A 221 -29.06 56.52 26.97
CA TYR A 221 -30.17 55.63 26.63
C TYR A 221 -29.65 54.21 26.36
N ASP A 222 -29.94 53.28 27.25
CA ASP A 222 -29.65 51.84 27.11
C ASP A 222 -30.80 51.18 26.31
N LEU A 223 -30.51 50.84 25.06
CA LEU A 223 -31.47 50.26 24.10
C LEU A 223 -31.34 48.74 24.11
N LYS A 224 -32.43 48.03 24.42
CA LYS A 224 -32.45 46.55 24.50
C LYS A 224 -33.51 45.95 23.60
N VAL A 225 -33.10 45.07 22.71
CA VAL A 225 -34.00 44.23 21.90
C VAL A 225 -34.23 42.92 22.64
N GLN A 226 -35.46 42.43 22.70
CA GLN A 226 -35.74 41.09 23.21
C GLN A 226 -35.63 40.07 22.08
N THR A 227 -35.01 38.92 22.35
CA THR A 227 -34.88 37.81 21.40
C THR A 227 -35.56 36.56 21.98
N ASP A 228 -35.84 35.57 21.15
CA ASP A 228 -36.39 34.29 21.60
C ASP A 228 -35.39 33.40 22.36
N ALA A 229 -34.09 33.76 22.35
CA ALA A 229 -32.96 33.02 22.91
C ALA A 229 -32.73 31.60 22.32
N ALA A 230 -33.66 31.10 21.51
CA ALA A 230 -33.63 29.76 20.91
C ALA A 230 -33.03 29.79 19.50
N THR A 231 -33.34 30.82 18.72
CA THR A 231 -32.82 31.02 17.35
C THR A 231 -31.91 32.24 17.27
N LEU A 232 -32.12 33.25 18.10
CA LEU A 232 -31.33 34.49 18.15
C LEU A 232 -30.95 34.83 19.60
N LYS A 233 -29.73 35.32 19.82
CA LYS A 233 -29.24 35.76 21.13
C LYS A 233 -28.28 36.94 21.01
N PHE A 234 -28.09 37.66 22.10
CA PHE A 234 -27.00 38.63 22.23
C PHE A 234 -25.75 37.97 22.80
N VAL A 235 -24.62 38.09 22.11
CA VAL A 235 -23.30 37.62 22.56
C VAL A 235 -22.37 38.80 22.74
N ASP A 236 -21.41 38.69 23.65
CA ASP A 236 -20.36 39.72 23.80
C ASP A 236 -19.58 39.84 22.49
N VAL A 237 -19.36 41.08 22.02
CA VAL A 237 -18.58 41.39 20.80
C VAL A 237 -17.15 40.86 20.94
N ASP A 238 -16.62 40.92 22.16
CA ASP A 238 -15.37 40.29 22.56
C ASP A 238 -15.58 39.56 23.90
N PRO A 239 -15.51 38.23 23.94
CA PRO A 239 -15.68 37.46 25.18
C PRO A 239 -14.61 37.76 26.24
N ALA A 240 -13.41 38.23 25.85
CA ALA A 240 -12.34 38.56 26.77
C ALA A 240 -12.52 39.95 27.40
N ASP A 241 -13.35 40.80 26.80
CA ASP A 241 -13.67 42.14 27.29
C ASP A 241 -15.17 42.46 27.09
N PRO A 242 -16.04 42.01 28.01
CA PRO A 242 -17.48 42.25 27.95
C PRO A 242 -17.88 43.74 27.95
N SER A 243 -16.94 44.64 28.26
CA SER A 243 -17.18 46.09 28.19
C SER A 243 -17.32 46.61 26.74
N ARG A 244 -16.90 45.80 25.75
CA ARG A 244 -17.00 46.12 24.31
C ARG A 244 -18.42 45.97 23.73
N GLY A 245 -19.40 45.62 24.57
CA GLY A 245 -20.81 45.55 24.19
C GLY A 245 -21.23 44.18 23.66
N LYS A 246 -22.51 44.03 23.36
CA LYS A 246 -23.10 42.79 22.83
C LYS A 246 -23.60 42.99 21.41
N GLN A 247 -23.48 41.96 20.57
CA GLN A 247 -24.03 41.91 19.22
C GLN A 247 -25.11 40.84 19.09
N LEU A 248 -26.09 41.08 18.22
CA LEU A 248 -27.08 40.08 17.85
C LEU A 248 -26.41 38.97 17.04
N SER A 249 -26.67 37.72 17.40
CA SER A 249 -26.07 36.56 16.76
C SER A 249 -27.08 35.42 16.69
N ALA A 250 -26.97 34.60 15.65
CA ALA A 250 -27.74 33.37 15.55
C ALA A 250 -27.32 32.39 16.66
N VAL A 251 -28.30 31.76 17.30
CA VAL A 251 -28.06 30.56 18.09
C VAL A 251 -27.92 29.42 17.10
N THR A 252 -26.68 28.98 16.90
CA THR A 252 -26.37 27.86 16.01
C THR A 252 -26.10 26.59 16.82
N SER A 253 -26.49 25.45 16.28
CA SER A 253 -26.13 24.12 16.79
C SER A 253 -25.33 23.37 15.75
N ASN A 254 -24.30 22.67 16.23
CA ASN A 254 -23.64 21.65 15.43
C ASN A 254 -24.62 20.50 15.15
N ILE A 255 -24.39 19.80 14.04
CA ILE A 255 -24.97 18.49 13.77
C ILE A 255 -23.82 17.50 13.74
N THR A 256 -23.85 16.53 14.65
CA THR A 256 -22.85 15.46 14.73
C THR A 256 -23.43 14.18 14.15
N SER A 257 -22.57 13.30 13.62
CA SER A 257 -22.95 11.98 13.16
C SER A 257 -22.37 10.91 14.10
N SER A 258 -23.17 9.90 14.43
CA SER A 258 -22.68 8.71 15.14
C SER A 258 -21.71 7.91 14.27
N PRO A 259 -20.94 6.95 14.82
CA PRO A 259 -20.09 6.06 14.02
C PRO A 259 -20.86 5.24 12.97
N ALA A 260 -22.19 5.12 13.11
CA ALA A 260 -23.06 4.49 12.13
C ALA A 260 -23.55 5.47 11.04
N GLY A 261 -23.19 6.75 11.09
CA GLY A 261 -23.61 7.78 10.13
C GLY A 261 -24.93 8.49 10.47
N VAL A 262 -25.60 8.13 11.57
CA VAL A 262 -26.86 8.79 12.00
C VAL A 262 -26.58 10.20 12.55
N ALA A 263 -27.22 11.21 11.98
CA ALA A 263 -27.09 12.61 12.37
C ALA A 263 -27.89 12.95 13.66
N ALA A 264 -27.36 13.81 14.51
CA ALA A 264 -28.00 14.31 15.72
C ALA A 264 -27.62 15.78 15.94
N ALA A 265 -28.60 16.59 16.33
CA ALA A 265 -28.37 18.00 16.67
C ALA A 265 -28.15 18.15 18.18
N ASP A 266 -27.10 18.89 18.56
CA ASP A 266 -26.80 19.17 19.98
C ASP A 266 -27.90 20.02 20.63
N MET A 267 -28.45 20.98 19.89
CA MET A 267 -29.60 21.79 20.28
C MET A 267 -30.63 21.83 19.12
N PRO A 268 -31.65 20.94 19.13
CA PRO A 268 -32.55 20.77 17.99
C PRO A 268 -33.34 22.01 17.56
N SER A 269 -33.65 22.94 18.48
CA SER A 269 -34.41 24.17 18.21
C SER A 269 -33.56 25.34 17.70
N ALA A 270 -32.23 25.20 17.68
CA ALA A 270 -31.31 26.22 17.20
C ALA A 270 -31.19 26.19 15.68
N LEU A 271 -30.72 27.28 15.08
CA LEU A 271 -30.39 27.32 13.65
C LEU A 271 -29.14 26.47 13.36
N VAL A 272 -28.88 26.20 12.08
CA VAL A 272 -27.70 25.43 11.65
C VAL A 272 -26.90 26.20 10.61
N THR A 273 -25.57 26.07 10.63
CA THR A 273 -24.72 26.70 9.62
C THR A 273 -24.57 25.82 8.38
N ALA A 274 -24.30 26.41 7.22
CA ALA A 274 -24.03 25.65 6.00
C ALA A 274 -22.85 24.68 6.15
N GLY A 275 -21.84 25.03 6.96
CA GLY A 275 -20.71 24.16 7.26
C GLY A 275 -21.11 22.92 8.06
N ASP A 276 -21.98 23.08 9.06
CA ASP A 276 -22.49 21.96 9.86
C ASP A 276 -23.40 21.05 9.04
N VAL A 277 -24.25 21.62 8.18
CA VAL A 277 -25.07 20.83 7.24
C VAL A 277 -24.18 20.03 6.28
N ALA A 278 -23.19 20.67 5.66
CA ALA A 278 -22.25 20.00 4.77
C ALA A 278 -21.46 18.90 5.49
N SER A 279 -21.00 19.18 6.71
CA SER A 279 -20.27 18.20 7.53
C SER A 279 -21.16 17.02 7.90
N ALA A 280 -22.42 17.25 8.28
CA ALA A 280 -23.39 16.21 8.56
C ALA A 280 -23.68 15.36 7.33
N ILE A 281 -23.90 15.96 6.16
CA ILE A 281 -24.10 15.23 4.90
C ILE A 281 -22.87 14.36 4.58
N ASN A 282 -21.67 14.93 4.64
CA ASN A 282 -20.43 14.24 4.28
C ASN A 282 -19.99 13.16 5.29
N THR A 283 -20.55 13.17 6.50
CA THR A 283 -20.29 12.16 7.53
C THR A 283 -21.47 11.22 7.78
N SER A 284 -22.60 11.49 7.13
CA SER A 284 -23.76 10.62 7.07
C SER A 284 -23.69 9.69 5.86
N GLY A 285 -24.30 8.51 5.97
CA GLY A 285 -24.23 7.50 4.92
C GLY A 285 -24.85 6.18 5.34
N PHE A 286 -24.61 5.12 4.56
CA PHE A 286 -25.07 3.77 4.88
C PHE A 286 -23.87 2.85 5.12
N THR A 287 -24.07 1.77 5.87
CA THR A 287 -22.98 0.81 6.11
C THR A 287 -23.03 -0.33 5.09
N ALA A 288 -21.97 -0.48 4.30
CA ALA A 288 -21.76 -1.63 3.41
C ALA A 288 -20.93 -2.70 4.14
N LYS A 289 -21.34 -3.97 4.03
CA LYS A 289 -20.63 -5.10 4.64
C LYS A 289 -20.43 -6.23 3.63
N ALA A 290 -19.26 -6.84 3.62
CA ALA A 290 -18.99 -8.05 2.84
C ALA A 290 -18.66 -9.21 3.78
N ASN A 291 -19.19 -10.40 3.49
CA ASN A 291 -18.79 -11.66 4.14
C ASN A 291 -18.80 -11.65 5.69
N GLY A 292 -19.72 -10.92 6.31
CA GLY A 292 -19.84 -10.86 7.78
C GLY A 292 -18.79 -9.98 8.47
N ASP A 293 -18.07 -9.13 7.73
CA ASP A 293 -17.13 -8.17 8.28
C ASP A 293 -17.79 -7.14 9.24
N SER A 294 -16.95 -6.29 9.84
CA SER A 294 -17.41 -5.21 10.70
C SER A 294 -18.21 -4.14 9.95
N GLY A 295 -18.11 -4.09 8.62
CA GLY A 295 -18.71 -3.09 7.75
C GLY A 295 -17.91 -1.80 7.65
N LYS A 296 -18.08 -1.12 6.52
CA LYS A 296 -17.56 0.23 6.26
C LYS A 296 -18.73 1.19 6.05
N LEU A 297 -18.70 2.30 6.76
CA LEU A 297 -19.61 3.42 6.48
C LEU A 297 -19.22 4.02 5.12
N ILE A 298 -20.19 4.12 4.21
CA ILE A 298 -20.06 4.74 2.90
C ILE A 298 -20.79 6.07 2.97
N THR A 299 -20.05 7.18 2.92
CA THR A 299 -20.60 8.54 3.01
C THR A 299 -20.68 9.21 1.65
N SER A 300 -21.25 10.41 1.61
CA SER A 300 -21.33 11.21 0.39
C SER A 300 -19.93 11.51 -0.18
N GLY A 301 -19.70 11.10 -1.42
CA GLY A 301 -18.42 11.24 -2.11
C GLY A 301 -17.53 10.00 -2.08
N ASP A 302 -17.85 8.99 -1.25
CA ASP A 302 -17.16 7.71 -1.29
C ASP A 302 -17.50 6.94 -2.59
N GLU A 303 -16.48 6.34 -3.19
CA GLU A 303 -16.63 5.44 -4.32
C GLU A 303 -16.78 3.99 -3.82
N VAL A 304 -17.76 3.28 -4.36
CA VAL A 304 -17.97 1.84 -4.12
C VAL A 304 -17.74 1.12 -5.44
N ASP A 305 -16.56 0.54 -5.58
CA ASP A 305 -16.21 -0.28 -6.72
C ASP A 305 -16.73 -1.70 -6.55
N PHE A 306 -17.56 -2.13 -7.50
CA PHE A 306 -17.91 -3.53 -7.68
C PHE A 306 -16.99 -4.14 -8.73
N ILE A 307 -15.92 -4.79 -8.27
CA ILE A 307 -14.90 -5.37 -9.13
C ILE A 307 -15.24 -6.83 -9.44
N ASN A 308 -15.14 -7.22 -10.71
CA ASN A 308 -15.25 -8.60 -11.14
C ASN A 308 -14.01 -9.41 -10.73
N GLY A 309 -14.24 -10.62 -10.21
CA GLY A 309 -13.19 -11.64 -10.17
C GLY A 309 -13.16 -12.44 -11.48
N ASP A 310 -12.17 -13.31 -11.67
CA ASP A 310 -12.02 -14.08 -12.92
C ASP A 310 -13.27 -14.90 -13.28
N ASN A 311 -13.98 -15.41 -12.27
CA ASN A 311 -15.14 -16.29 -12.44
C ASN A 311 -16.49 -15.59 -12.27
N ILE A 312 -16.52 -14.31 -11.89
CA ILE A 312 -17.73 -13.55 -11.57
C ILE A 312 -17.77 -12.31 -12.44
N GLU A 313 -18.78 -12.20 -13.31
CA GLU A 313 -19.00 -11.04 -14.17
C GLU A 313 -20.01 -10.10 -13.51
N ILE A 314 -19.65 -8.83 -13.38
CA ILE A 314 -20.52 -7.75 -12.88
C ILE A 314 -20.73 -6.75 -14.01
N THR A 315 -21.98 -6.50 -14.40
CA THR A 315 -22.33 -5.50 -15.41
C THR A 315 -23.29 -4.46 -14.83
N ARG A 316 -23.25 -3.23 -15.34
CA ARG A 316 -24.14 -2.15 -14.92
C ARG A 316 -24.83 -1.51 -16.14
N ASP A 317 -26.13 -1.34 -16.05
CA ASP A 317 -26.92 -0.54 -16.99
C ASP A 317 -27.77 0.47 -16.19
N GLY A 318 -27.45 1.77 -16.33
CA GLY A 318 -28.04 2.81 -15.47
C GLY A 318 -27.81 2.54 -13.98
N GLY A 319 -28.88 2.55 -13.18
CA GLY A 319 -28.84 2.22 -11.74
C GLY A 319 -28.90 0.72 -11.43
N GLN A 320 -29.00 -0.16 -12.44
CA GLN A 320 -29.11 -1.60 -12.25
C GLN A 320 -27.74 -2.28 -12.38
N PHE A 321 -27.36 -3.06 -11.37
CA PHE A 321 -26.19 -3.92 -11.38
C PHE A 321 -26.63 -5.38 -11.54
N THR A 322 -25.96 -6.15 -12.40
CA THR A 322 -26.17 -7.58 -12.61
C THR A 322 -24.88 -8.34 -12.28
N VAL A 323 -24.98 -9.38 -11.46
CA VAL A 323 -23.83 -10.23 -11.06
C VAL A 323 -24.08 -11.66 -11.54
N LYS A 324 -23.20 -12.27 -12.33
CA LYS A 324 -23.39 -13.64 -12.87
C LYS A 324 -22.07 -14.42 -12.90
N THR A 325 -22.13 -15.75 -13.04
CA THR A 325 -20.90 -16.52 -13.33
C THR A 325 -20.38 -16.19 -14.72
N ALA A 326 -19.06 -16.03 -14.87
CA ALA A 326 -18.41 -15.85 -16.15
C ALA A 326 -18.70 -17.04 -17.09
N LYS A 327 -18.69 -16.79 -18.41
CA LYS A 327 -18.92 -17.83 -19.43
C LYS A 327 -17.83 -18.90 -19.42
N ASP A 328 -16.58 -18.47 -19.24
CA ASP A 328 -15.41 -19.31 -19.09
C ASP A 328 -14.87 -19.07 -17.68
N VAL A 329 -14.70 -20.14 -16.91
CA VAL A 329 -14.29 -20.10 -15.50
C VAL A 329 -12.95 -20.80 -15.31
N SER A 330 -12.07 -20.20 -14.52
CA SER A 330 -10.75 -20.71 -14.15
C SER A 330 -10.73 -21.09 -12.67
N PHE A 331 -10.41 -22.34 -12.36
CA PHE A 331 -10.29 -22.82 -10.98
C PHE A 331 -8.90 -23.40 -10.76
N ASP A 332 -8.28 -23.09 -9.61
CA ASP A 332 -7.04 -23.75 -9.19
C ASP A 332 -7.26 -25.24 -8.89
N SER A 333 -8.44 -25.57 -8.34
CA SER A 333 -8.89 -26.94 -8.15
C SER A 333 -10.42 -27.06 -8.16
N VAL A 334 -10.92 -28.20 -8.64
CA VAL A 334 -12.32 -28.62 -8.56
C VAL A 334 -12.36 -29.99 -7.89
N THR A 335 -13.14 -30.14 -6.83
CA THR A 335 -13.32 -31.40 -6.10
C THR A 335 -14.73 -31.94 -6.31
N THR A 336 -14.83 -33.18 -6.76
CA THR A 336 -16.10 -33.91 -6.92
C THR A 336 -16.00 -35.27 -6.27
N GLY A 337 -16.55 -35.42 -5.06
CA GLY A 337 -16.31 -36.61 -4.24
C GLY A 337 -14.82 -36.78 -3.91
N ASP A 338 -14.26 -37.95 -4.20
CA ASP A 338 -12.84 -38.28 -3.95
C ASP A 338 -11.89 -37.81 -5.06
N THR A 339 -12.41 -37.22 -6.15
CA THR A 339 -11.63 -36.75 -7.31
C THR A 339 -11.33 -35.27 -7.20
N VAL A 340 -10.05 -34.90 -7.36
CA VAL A 340 -9.56 -33.52 -7.42
C VAL A 340 -8.94 -33.27 -8.79
N VAL A 341 -9.44 -32.26 -9.50
CA VAL A 341 -8.82 -31.74 -10.73
C VAL A 341 -8.15 -30.43 -10.38
N ASN A 342 -6.86 -30.28 -10.62
CA ASN A 342 -6.11 -29.05 -10.31
C ASN A 342 -4.98 -28.83 -11.33
N ASN A 343 -4.14 -27.80 -11.10
CA ASN A 343 -3.00 -27.49 -11.97
C ASN A 343 -1.90 -28.57 -12.00
N ASN A 344 -1.92 -29.49 -11.03
CA ASN A 344 -1.06 -30.67 -10.97
C ASN A 344 -1.70 -31.88 -11.65
N GLY A 345 -2.92 -31.75 -12.20
CA GLY A 345 -3.63 -32.76 -12.99
C GLY A 345 -4.83 -33.36 -12.26
N VAL A 346 -5.00 -34.68 -12.32
CA VAL A 346 -6.16 -35.39 -11.74
C VAL A 346 -5.68 -36.32 -10.63
N THR A 347 -6.22 -36.15 -9.42
CA THR A 347 -5.98 -37.01 -8.26
C THR A 347 -7.27 -37.72 -7.86
N ILE A 348 -7.19 -39.03 -7.62
CA ILE A 348 -8.29 -39.82 -7.06
C ILE A 348 -7.84 -40.36 -5.70
N SER A 349 -8.48 -39.89 -4.64
CA SER A 349 -8.01 -40.07 -3.27
C SER A 349 -8.30 -41.46 -2.68
N ASN A 350 -9.20 -42.25 -3.30
CA ASN A 350 -9.77 -43.46 -2.71
C ASN A 350 -9.78 -44.67 -3.67
N GLY A 351 -8.60 -45.10 -4.12
CA GLY A 351 -8.38 -46.45 -4.66
C GLY A 351 -8.23 -47.46 -3.52
N ALA A 352 -8.60 -48.73 -3.74
CA ALA A 352 -8.82 -49.83 -2.76
C ALA A 352 -7.73 -50.15 -1.70
N ALA A 353 -6.66 -49.37 -1.57
CA ALA A 353 -5.57 -49.55 -0.59
C ALA A 353 -5.03 -48.24 0.03
N GLY A 354 -5.73 -47.10 -0.10
CA GLY A 354 -5.33 -45.85 0.56
C GLY A 354 -4.09 -45.16 -0.04
N SER A 355 -3.72 -45.49 -1.28
CA SER A 355 -2.68 -44.78 -2.05
C SER A 355 -3.30 -44.16 -3.30
N ALA A 356 -3.14 -42.84 -3.44
CA ALA A 356 -3.80 -42.04 -4.47
C ALA A 356 -3.29 -42.38 -5.89
N VAL A 357 -4.18 -42.31 -6.88
CA VAL A 357 -3.80 -42.33 -8.30
C VAL A 357 -3.70 -40.88 -8.77
N ILE A 358 -2.54 -40.50 -9.29
CA ILE A 358 -2.24 -39.11 -9.68
C ILE A 358 -1.79 -39.11 -11.14
N LEU A 359 -2.57 -38.47 -12.00
CA LEU A 359 -2.13 -38.09 -13.34
C LEU A 359 -1.64 -36.65 -13.28
N SER A 360 -0.33 -36.42 -13.42
CA SER A 360 0.28 -35.10 -13.32
C SER A 360 1.09 -34.69 -14.55
N LYS A 361 1.64 -33.47 -14.53
CA LYS A 361 2.61 -32.99 -15.54
C LYS A 361 3.88 -33.84 -15.59
N SER A 362 4.20 -34.55 -14.51
CA SER A 362 5.33 -35.48 -14.43
C SER A 362 4.96 -36.89 -14.91
N GLY A 363 3.72 -37.10 -15.39
CA GLY A 363 3.19 -38.39 -15.81
C GLY A 363 2.24 -39.01 -14.78
N LEU A 364 1.97 -40.31 -14.97
CA LEU A 364 1.12 -41.11 -14.09
C LEU A 364 1.93 -41.65 -12.90
N ASP A 365 1.52 -41.30 -11.68
CA ASP A 365 1.86 -42.04 -10.46
C ASP A 365 0.64 -42.88 -10.07
N ASN A 366 0.80 -44.20 -10.14
CA ASN A 366 -0.27 -45.13 -9.81
C ASN A 366 -0.34 -45.45 -8.30
N GLY A 367 0.41 -44.75 -7.45
CA GLY A 367 0.34 -44.90 -5.99
C GLY A 367 0.75 -46.29 -5.51
N GLY A 368 1.72 -46.94 -6.17
CA GLY A 368 2.11 -48.33 -5.88
C GLY A 368 1.07 -49.38 -6.30
N ASN A 369 -0.06 -48.99 -6.89
CA ASN A 369 -1.00 -49.93 -7.49
C ASN A 369 -0.36 -50.55 -8.75
N LYS A 370 -0.72 -51.80 -9.06
CA LYS A 370 -0.32 -52.43 -10.33
C LYS A 370 -1.01 -51.71 -11.48
N ILE A 371 -0.24 -51.26 -12.47
CA ILE A 371 -0.78 -50.88 -13.77
C ILE A 371 -0.96 -52.19 -14.56
N THR A 372 -2.17 -52.72 -14.59
CA THR A 372 -2.49 -54.00 -15.26
C THR A 372 -2.94 -53.79 -16.69
N ASN A 373 -2.87 -54.85 -17.52
CA ASN A 373 -3.21 -54.84 -18.95
C ASN A 373 -2.28 -53.94 -19.80
N ILE A 374 -0.99 -53.89 -19.46
CA ILE A 374 0.08 -53.28 -20.27
C ILE A 374 0.59 -54.33 -21.28
N ALA A 375 0.40 -54.08 -22.57
CA ALA A 375 0.97 -54.90 -23.64
C ALA A 375 2.52 -54.85 -23.61
N ALA A 376 3.20 -55.79 -24.27
CA ALA A 376 4.66 -55.72 -24.41
C ALA A 376 5.01 -54.49 -25.26
N GLY A 377 5.76 -53.55 -24.70
CA GLY A 377 6.24 -52.39 -25.43
C GLY A 377 7.32 -52.77 -26.44
N ASP A 378 7.56 -51.97 -27.47
CA ASP A 378 8.67 -52.27 -28.37
C ASP A 378 10.01 -52.02 -27.65
N ILE A 379 11.00 -52.90 -27.82
CA ILE A 379 12.36 -52.67 -27.29
C ILE A 379 13.21 -52.10 -28.42
N SER A 380 13.32 -50.78 -28.46
CA SER A 380 14.18 -50.06 -29.39
C SER A 380 14.84 -48.88 -28.67
N ALA A 381 15.90 -48.34 -29.25
CA ALA A 381 16.64 -47.21 -28.67
C ALA A 381 15.78 -45.93 -28.49
N THR A 382 14.61 -45.87 -29.14
CA THR A 382 13.70 -44.71 -29.09
C THR A 382 12.34 -45.06 -28.47
N SER A 383 12.16 -46.29 -27.99
CA SER A 383 10.87 -46.69 -27.43
C SER A 383 10.57 -45.91 -26.16
N THR A 384 9.39 -45.33 -26.12
CA THR A 384 8.80 -44.70 -24.93
C THR A 384 7.72 -45.58 -24.31
N ASP A 385 7.55 -46.81 -24.82
CA ASP A 385 6.55 -47.73 -24.33
C ASP A 385 6.92 -48.21 -22.93
N ALA A 386 5.89 -48.43 -22.11
CA ALA A 386 6.09 -49.10 -20.83
C ALA A 386 6.57 -50.53 -21.08
N VAL A 387 7.78 -50.85 -20.65
CA VAL A 387 8.29 -52.22 -20.69
C VAL A 387 7.60 -53.04 -19.60
N ASN A 388 6.96 -54.14 -19.97
CA ASN A 388 6.38 -55.03 -18.99
C ASN A 388 7.44 -55.97 -18.39
N GLY A 389 7.09 -56.70 -17.33
CA GLY A 389 8.04 -57.56 -16.60
C GLY A 389 8.73 -58.63 -17.46
N SER A 390 8.15 -59.02 -18.61
CA SER A 390 8.78 -60.00 -19.51
C SER A 390 10.00 -59.45 -20.26
N GLN A 391 10.10 -58.12 -20.44
CA GLN A 391 11.13 -57.46 -21.24
C GLN A 391 12.42 -57.18 -20.47
N LEU A 392 12.33 -56.71 -19.22
CA LEU A 392 13.50 -56.39 -18.38
C LEU A 392 14.37 -57.63 -18.10
N PHE A 393 13.75 -58.81 -17.99
CA PHE A 393 14.46 -60.07 -17.78
C PHE A 393 15.49 -60.38 -18.90
N ALA A 394 15.32 -59.83 -20.11
CA ALA A 394 16.20 -60.13 -21.25
C ALA A 394 17.47 -59.25 -21.34
N ALA A 395 17.51 -58.05 -20.73
CA ALA A 395 18.55 -57.04 -21.01
C ALA A 395 19.81 -57.09 -20.11
N THR A 396 19.75 -57.68 -18.92
CA THR A 396 20.81 -57.60 -17.89
C THR A 396 22.07 -58.45 -18.20
N ALA A 397 22.21 -59.02 -19.41
CA ALA A 397 23.22 -60.03 -19.71
C ALA A 397 24.61 -59.56 -20.27
N GLY A 398 24.99 -58.28 -20.51
CA GLY A 398 26.45 -57.90 -20.59
C GLY A 398 27.04 -56.57 -21.20
N SER A 399 28.00 -55.85 -20.51
CA SER A 399 28.89 -54.75 -21.08
C SER A 399 30.16 -54.24 -20.23
N LYS A 400 31.31 -53.71 -20.82
CA LYS A 400 32.59 -53.05 -20.21
C LYS A 400 33.61 -52.22 -21.18
N GLU A 401 34.31 -51.05 -20.81
CA GLU A 401 35.26 -50.08 -21.63
C GLU A 401 36.39 -49.09 -20.92
N GLU A 402 37.28 -48.22 -21.62
CA GLU A 402 38.58 -47.39 -21.25
C GLU A 402 38.91 -45.89 -21.86
N VAL A 403 39.80 -44.95 -21.28
CA VAL A 403 40.16 -43.46 -21.66
C VAL A 403 41.64 -42.84 -21.42
N THR A 404 42.20 -41.82 -22.19
CA THR A 404 43.56 -41.08 -22.03
C THR A 404 43.71 -39.56 -22.49
N SER A 405 44.80 -38.79 -22.10
CA SER A 405 45.20 -37.41 -22.59
C SER A 405 46.72 -37.21 -22.85
N THR A 406 47.08 -36.59 -23.99
CA THR A 406 48.43 -36.63 -24.58
C THR A 406 49.22 -35.31 -24.64
N ASP A 407 48.61 -34.13 -24.44
CA ASP A 407 49.26 -32.81 -24.67
C ASP A 407 49.71 -32.03 -23.41
N LYS A 408 49.41 -32.55 -22.22
CA LYS A 408 49.77 -32.01 -20.89
C LYS A 408 49.21 -30.61 -20.56
N SER A 409 48.25 -30.11 -21.32
CA SER A 409 47.45 -28.95 -20.90
C SER A 409 46.54 -29.27 -19.71
N ILE A 410 46.27 -30.58 -19.52
CA ILE A 410 45.46 -31.15 -18.45
C ILE A 410 46.14 -32.41 -17.87
N THR A 411 46.06 -32.62 -16.54
CA THR A 411 46.51 -33.86 -15.85
C THR A 411 45.32 -34.80 -15.59
N ILE A 412 45.41 -36.13 -15.82
CA ILE A 412 44.30 -37.12 -15.65
C ILE A 412 44.55 -38.17 -14.55
N ALA A 413 43.58 -38.43 -13.64
CA ALA A 413 43.63 -39.49 -12.61
C ALA A 413 42.36 -40.40 -12.59
N THR A 414 42.50 -41.73 -12.40
CA THR A 414 41.37 -42.70 -12.50
C THR A 414 40.99 -43.37 -11.16
N THR A 415 39.69 -43.55 -10.89
CA THR A 415 39.10 -44.30 -9.76
C THR A 415 37.87 -45.11 -10.21
N THR A 416 37.36 -46.06 -9.41
CA THR A 416 36.05 -46.72 -9.66
C THR A 416 35.05 -46.30 -8.60
N ASN A 417 33.81 -46.04 -9.02
CA ASN A 417 32.75 -45.66 -8.10
C ASN A 417 31.98 -46.89 -7.56
N GLY A 418 31.09 -46.65 -6.59
CA GLY A 418 30.34 -47.70 -5.87
C GLY A 418 29.33 -48.52 -6.69
N ALA A 419 29.11 -48.22 -7.98
CA ALA A 419 28.25 -49.00 -8.88
C ALA A 419 29.03 -49.89 -9.86
N GLY A 420 30.37 -49.94 -9.72
CA GLY A 420 31.25 -50.79 -10.54
C GLY A 420 31.69 -50.19 -11.87
N ALA A 421 31.43 -48.89 -12.11
CA ALA A 421 31.90 -48.15 -13.29
C ALA A 421 33.23 -47.41 -13.03
N ASN A 422 34.05 -47.24 -14.07
CA ASN A 422 35.32 -46.49 -14.06
C ASN A 422 35.06 -44.95 -14.09
N VAL A 423 35.91 -44.12 -13.46
CA VAL A 423 35.83 -42.63 -13.34
C VAL A 423 37.20 -41.97 -13.53
N TYR A 424 37.29 -40.86 -14.27
CA TYR A 424 38.53 -40.12 -14.59
C TYR A 424 38.43 -38.61 -14.22
N ASP A 425 39.48 -38.00 -13.62
CA ASP A 425 39.56 -36.62 -13.06
C ASP A 425 40.61 -35.73 -13.80
N LEU A 426 40.37 -34.43 -14.05
CA LEU A 426 41.09 -33.53 -15.00
C LEU A 426 41.36 -32.07 -14.46
N SER A 427 42.58 -31.46 -14.58
CA SER A 427 42.96 -30.07 -14.07
C SER A 427 43.90 -29.18 -14.98
N VAL A 428 43.86 -27.81 -14.92
CA VAL A 428 44.51 -26.77 -15.84
C VAL A 428 45.67 -25.86 -15.27
N ASN A 429 46.49 -25.18 -16.12
CA ASN A 429 47.71 -24.36 -15.76
C ASN A 429 47.60 -22.79 -16.07
N THR A 430 48.15 -21.82 -15.27
CA THR A 430 48.07 -20.30 -15.45
C THR A 430 49.38 -19.47 -15.28
N ASP A 431 49.42 -18.16 -15.64
CA ASP A 431 50.63 -17.27 -15.70
C ASP A 431 50.99 -16.42 -14.46
N GLY A 432 50.04 -16.17 -13.56
CA GLY A 432 50.27 -15.53 -12.27
C GLY A 432 50.52 -14.01 -12.25
N THR A 433 50.54 -13.31 -13.40
CA THR A 433 50.90 -11.86 -13.44
C THR A 433 49.73 -10.97 -13.83
N THR A 434 48.89 -11.41 -14.75
CA THR A 434 47.60 -10.74 -15.02
C THR A 434 46.43 -11.62 -14.61
N ILE A 435 46.62 -12.95 -14.59
CA ILE A 435 45.63 -13.93 -14.17
C ILE A 435 46.26 -15.16 -13.49
N ALA A 436 45.72 -15.61 -12.36
CA ALA A 436 46.23 -16.73 -11.56
C ALA A 436 45.11 -17.72 -11.17
N VAL A 437 45.39 -19.03 -11.02
CA VAL A 437 44.44 -19.95 -10.35
C VAL A 437 44.41 -19.63 -8.85
N ASP A 438 43.22 -19.31 -8.35
CA ASP A 438 42.94 -19.16 -6.93
C ASP A 438 43.06 -20.53 -6.24
N SER A 439 44.05 -20.68 -5.36
CA SER A 439 44.39 -21.96 -4.72
C SER A 439 43.37 -22.45 -3.68
N THR A 440 42.33 -21.66 -3.39
CA THR A 440 41.26 -22.01 -2.46
C THR A 440 39.97 -22.40 -3.17
N THR A 441 39.77 -21.90 -4.40
CA THR A 441 38.53 -22.10 -5.16
C THR A 441 38.71 -22.79 -6.51
N GLY A 442 39.94 -22.91 -7.03
CA GLY A 442 40.24 -23.50 -8.33
C GLY A 442 39.91 -22.62 -9.55
N ALA A 443 39.44 -21.38 -9.35
CA ALA A 443 39.05 -20.45 -10.41
C ALA A 443 40.23 -19.59 -10.89
N VAL A 444 40.23 -19.15 -12.14
CA VAL A 444 41.26 -18.26 -12.72
C VAL A 444 40.87 -16.76 -12.47
N LYS A 445 41.72 -15.92 -11.82
CA LYS A 445 41.44 -14.54 -11.30
C LYS A 445 42.52 -13.45 -11.62
N ALA A 446 42.13 -12.16 -11.77
CA ALA A 446 43.01 -11.00 -12.09
C ALA A 446 43.56 -10.12 -10.91
N ILE A 447 44.59 -9.26 -11.14
CA ILE A 447 45.42 -8.49 -10.15
C ILE A 447 45.32 -6.92 -10.30
N THR A 448 45.23 -6.08 -9.21
CA THR A 448 44.96 -4.59 -9.18
C THR A 448 45.88 -3.68 -8.25
N ASP A 449 45.96 -2.32 -8.40
CA ASP A 449 46.82 -1.30 -7.66
C ASP A 449 46.25 0.18 -7.54
N SER A 450 46.80 1.14 -6.74
CA SER A 450 46.15 2.44 -6.28
C SER A 450 46.50 3.82 -6.98
N ILE A 451 45.78 4.93 -6.65
CA ILE A 451 45.95 6.37 -7.10
C ILE A 451 46.00 7.37 -5.90
N PHE A 452 46.81 8.46 -5.94
CA PHE A 452 47.03 9.44 -4.83
C PHE A 452 46.91 10.94 -5.24
N VAL A 453 46.80 11.92 -4.31
CA VAL A 453 46.69 13.39 -4.56
C VAL A 453 47.80 14.21 -3.90
N VAL A 454 48.44 15.12 -4.65
CA VAL A 454 49.51 16.05 -4.19
C VAL A 454 49.15 17.49 -4.60
N ASP A 455 49.21 18.44 -3.65
CA ASP A 455 48.89 19.87 -3.85
C ASP A 455 47.55 20.15 -4.56
N GLY A 456 46.53 19.34 -4.24
CA GLY A 456 45.20 19.44 -4.81
C GLY A 456 45.00 18.76 -6.17
N LYS A 457 45.93 17.92 -6.65
CA LYS A 457 45.85 17.20 -7.95
C LYS A 457 46.24 15.70 -7.87
N ALA A 458 45.54 14.80 -8.59
CA ALA A 458 45.70 13.32 -8.53
C ALA A 458 46.77 12.71 -9.48
N VAL A 459 47.43 11.58 -9.08
CA VAL A 459 48.55 10.85 -9.76
C VAL A 459 48.51 9.31 -9.47
N ALA A 460 48.80 8.42 -10.44
CA ALA A 460 48.73 6.94 -10.31
C ALA A 460 50.05 6.22 -9.92
N ALA A 461 49.97 5.04 -9.27
CA ALA A 461 51.11 4.36 -8.61
C ALA A 461 52.02 3.46 -9.51
N THR A 462 51.48 2.63 -10.40
CA THR A 462 52.27 1.82 -11.39
C THR A 462 51.53 1.70 -12.74
N SER A 463 52.25 1.43 -13.84
CA SER A 463 51.71 1.54 -15.20
C SER A 463 51.21 0.23 -15.85
N THR A 464 51.20 -0.90 -15.15
CA THR A 464 50.85 -2.23 -15.71
C THR A 464 49.86 -3.06 -14.87
N SER A 465 49.28 -2.49 -13.81
CA SER A 465 48.29 -3.13 -12.93
C SER A 465 46.92 -2.44 -13.04
N LEU A 466 45.80 -3.14 -12.76
CA LEU A 466 44.45 -2.58 -12.87
C LEU A 466 44.09 -1.68 -11.66
N ALA A 467 43.60 -0.44 -11.80
CA ALA A 467 43.21 0.41 -10.65
C ALA A 467 41.74 0.28 -10.23
N THR A 468 41.42 0.40 -8.93
CA THR A 468 40.04 0.22 -8.45
C THR A 468 39.24 1.53 -8.48
N SER A 469 37.91 1.44 -8.67
CA SER A 469 37.02 2.61 -8.66
C SER A 469 36.99 3.37 -7.32
N GLY A 470 37.41 2.73 -6.23
CA GLY A 470 37.54 3.35 -4.91
C GLY A 470 38.73 4.31 -4.81
N ASP A 471 39.89 3.93 -5.36
CA ASP A 471 41.08 4.79 -5.41
C ASP A 471 40.85 6.07 -6.22
N ILE A 472 39.98 6.00 -7.24
CA ILE A 472 39.57 7.14 -8.07
C ILE A 472 38.65 8.09 -7.29
N ALA A 473 37.72 7.57 -6.49
CA ALA A 473 36.81 8.38 -5.67
C ALA A 473 37.55 9.12 -4.53
N GLU A 474 38.55 8.47 -3.92
CA GLU A 474 39.35 9.08 -2.84
C GLU A 474 40.23 10.23 -3.34
N ALA A 475 40.73 10.15 -4.57
CA ALA A 475 41.51 11.21 -5.19
C ALA A 475 40.69 12.47 -5.56
N ILE A 476 39.38 12.32 -5.80
CA ILE A 476 38.48 13.44 -6.10
C ILE A 476 38.15 14.23 -4.82
N ASN A 477 37.83 13.53 -3.72
CA ASN A 477 37.44 14.17 -2.45
C ASN A 477 38.58 14.91 -1.74
N LYS A 478 39.85 14.67 -2.11
CA LYS A 478 41.03 15.30 -1.51
C LYS A 478 41.62 16.47 -2.34
N SER A 479 40.92 16.92 -3.38
CA SER A 479 41.31 18.07 -4.26
C SER A 479 40.51 19.36 -3.93
N GLY A 480 41.08 20.58 -4.12
CA GLY A 480 40.49 21.85 -3.64
C GLY A 480 41.15 23.17 -4.11
N PHE A 481 40.70 24.36 -3.62
CA PHE A 481 41.21 25.73 -3.92
C PHE A 481 41.35 26.65 -2.66
N THR A 482 42.21 27.67 -2.66
CA THR A 482 42.62 28.41 -1.42
C THR A 482 41.99 29.81 -1.24
N VAL A 483 41.50 30.20 -0.04
CA VAL A 483 40.92 31.54 0.29
C VAL A 483 41.83 32.37 1.23
N LYS A 484 41.97 33.70 1.00
CA LYS A 484 42.78 34.67 1.78
C LYS A 484 42.00 35.97 2.06
N ALA A 485 42.16 36.59 3.23
CA ALA A 485 41.63 37.94 3.56
C ALA A 485 42.68 38.76 4.34
N ASN A 486 42.78 40.07 4.06
CA ASN A 486 43.67 41.02 4.73
C ASN A 486 45.14 40.57 4.90
N GLY A 487 45.72 39.91 3.87
CA GLY A 487 47.14 39.58 3.82
C GLY A 487 47.57 38.21 4.40
N ASP A 488 46.62 37.35 4.78
CA ASP A 488 46.85 35.98 5.28
C ASP A 488 47.42 35.00 4.20
N ALA A 489 48.17 33.97 4.65
CA ALA A 489 48.82 32.92 3.85
C ALA A 489 47.89 31.95 3.08
N GLY A 490 46.59 31.90 3.40
CA GLY A 490 45.50 31.22 2.69
C GLY A 490 45.31 29.74 3.03
N LYS A 491 44.04 29.31 3.15
CA LYS A 491 43.64 27.92 3.48
C LYS A 491 42.99 27.21 2.28
N LEU A 492 43.44 26.00 1.95
CA LEU A 492 42.87 25.13 0.90
C LEU A 492 41.48 24.61 1.32
N ILE A 493 40.47 24.81 0.47
CA ILE A 493 39.06 24.43 0.62
C ILE A 493 38.79 23.29 -0.36
N THR A 494 38.49 22.10 0.16
CA THR A 494 38.25 20.86 -0.60
C THR A 494 36.76 20.59 -0.80
N ALA A 495 36.41 19.59 -1.63
CA ALA A 495 35.02 19.25 -1.90
C ALA A 495 34.28 18.82 -0.62
N GLY A 496 33.41 19.70 -0.10
CA GLY A 496 32.64 19.52 1.14
C GLY A 496 32.85 20.62 2.19
N ASP A 497 33.86 21.48 2.03
CA ASP A 497 34.16 22.57 2.97
C ASP A 497 33.25 23.81 2.76
N SER A 498 32.88 24.50 3.85
CA SER A 498 32.11 25.77 3.83
C SER A 498 32.92 26.96 4.37
N VAL A 499 32.67 28.16 3.84
CA VAL A 499 33.33 29.43 4.22
C VAL A 499 32.28 30.46 4.64
N GLU A 500 32.48 31.14 5.78
CA GLU A 500 31.50 32.02 6.43
C GLU A 500 32.04 33.46 6.62
N PHE A 501 31.20 34.48 6.42
CA PHE A 501 31.52 35.91 6.60
C PHE A 501 30.57 36.54 7.63
N ASN A 502 31.10 37.19 8.67
CA ASN A 502 30.34 37.71 9.82
C ASN A 502 30.18 39.24 9.82
N ASN A 503 29.08 39.76 10.36
CA ASN A 503 28.80 41.21 10.49
C ASN A 503 29.58 41.86 11.65
N GLY A 504 29.73 43.20 11.60
CA GLY A 504 30.17 44.03 12.73
C GLY A 504 29.14 45.13 13.06
N ASP A 505 29.32 45.86 14.16
CA ASP A 505 28.24 46.64 14.79
C ASP A 505 27.59 47.71 13.89
N ASN A 506 28.37 48.46 13.09
CA ASN A 506 27.85 49.49 12.16
C ASN A 506 27.95 49.07 10.67
N ILE A 507 28.28 47.80 10.34
CA ILE A 507 28.50 47.28 8.97
C ILE A 507 27.81 45.91 8.76
N ARG A 508 27.05 45.79 7.66
CA ARG A 508 26.28 44.60 7.27
C ARG A 508 26.78 43.98 5.96
N ILE A 509 26.87 42.66 5.95
CA ILE A 509 27.30 41.82 4.83
C ILE A 509 26.11 40.97 4.40
N SER A 510 25.85 40.89 3.09
CA SER A 510 24.76 40.08 2.51
C SER A 510 25.20 39.40 1.20
N ARG A 511 24.48 38.35 0.77
CA ARG A 511 24.80 37.57 -0.44
C ARG A 511 23.56 37.36 -1.30
N THR A 512 23.67 37.62 -2.60
CA THR A 512 22.63 37.31 -3.59
C THR A 512 23.28 36.80 -4.88
N ASP A 513 22.76 35.70 -5.45
CA ASP A 513 23.21 35.08 -6.73
C ASP A 513 24.72 34.95 -6.92
N GLY A 514 25.41 34.52 -5.86
CA GLY A 514 26.85 34.27 -5.90
C GLY A 514 27.73 35.51 -5.72
N GLN A 515 27.15 36.71 -5.54
CA GLN A 515 27.89 37.94 -5.21
C GLN A 515 27.69 38.32 -3.72
N ILE A 516 28.79 38.66 -3.04
CA ILE A 516 28.79 39.17 -1.64
C ILE A 516 28.81 40.71 -1.69
N THR A 517 27.92 41.39 -0.96
CA THR A 517 27.80 42.86 -0.87
C THR A 517 28.02 43.32 0.58
N VAL A 518 28.87 44.33 0.78
CA VAL A 518 29.19 44.94 2.10
C VAL A 518 28.70 46.39 2.14
N GLY A 519 27.88 46.75 3.13
CA GLY A 519 27.33 48.11 3.32
C GLY A 519 27.19 48.48 4.80
N THR A 520 26.83 49.73 5.14
CA THR A 520 26.60 50.14 6.54
C THR A 520 25.34 49.50 7.13
N ALA A 521 25.34 49.22 8.43
CA ALA A 521 24.17 48.71 9.15
C ALA A 521 23.02 49.74 9.14
N LYS A 522 21.77 49.28 9.32
CA LYS A 522 20.59 50.16 9.33
C LYS A 522 20.54 51.09 10.54
N ASP A 523 20.97 50.59 11.71
CA ASP A 523 21.10 51.37 12.94
C ASP A 523 22.58 51.45 13.28
N VAL A 524 23.07 52.67 13.48
CA VAL A 524 24.49 52.96 13.71
C VAL A 524 24.64 53.82 14.95
N SER A 525 25.56 53.47 15.85
CA SER A 525 25.80 54.22 17.10
C SER A 525 26.95 55.21 16.92
N PHE A 526 26.69 56.50 17.20
CA PHE A 526 27.67 57.59 17.16
C PHE A 526 27.56 58.45 18.43
N ASP A 527 28.69 58.96 18.94
CA ASP A 527 28.72 59.78 20.16
C ASP A 527 28.24 61.24 19.96
N SER A 528 28.26 61.75 18.72
CA SER A 528 27.62 63.01 18.29
C SER A 528 27.50 63.06 16.76
N VAL A 529 26.59 63.87 16.23
CA VAL A 529 26.41 64.06 14.77
C VAL A 529 26.17 65.55 14.47
N THR A 530 26.93 66.12 13.52
CA THR A 530 26.78 67.52 13.08
C THR A 530 26.39 67.56 11.60
N THR A 531 25.29 68.26 11.26
CA THR A 531 24.83 68.45 9.88
C THR A 531 24.36 69.89 9.64
N GLY A 532 25.16 70.70 8.93
CA GLY A 532 24.85 72.11 8.71
C GLY A 532 24.86 72.91 10.02
N ASP A 533 23.87 73.78 10.22
CA ASP A 533 23.72 74.64 11.41
C ASP A 533 23.07 73.91 12.61
N THR A 534 22.82 72.59 12.49
CA THR A 534 22.20 71.76 13.53
C THR A 534 23.22 70.80 14.14
N GLU A 535 23.34 70.84 15.46
CA GLU A 535 24.22 69.97 16.25
C GLU A 535 23.38 69.04 17.13
N VAL A 536 23.62 67.72 17.03
CA VAL A 536 22.96 66.70 17.84
C VAL A 536 24.01 66.08 18.76
N THR A 537 23.88 66.39 20.04
CA THR A 537 24.76 65.88 21.11
C THR A 537 23.92 65.26 22.22
N THR A 538 24.58 64.81 23.28
CA THR A 538 23.94 64.28 24.49
C THR A 538 23.15 65.34 25.29
N ASP A 539 23.31 66.64 24.99
CA ASP A 539 22.66 67.74 25.72
C ASP A 539 21.38 68.28 25.05
N GLY A 540 21.10 67.89 23.81
CA GLY A 540 19.89 68.27 23.08
C GLY A 540 20.13 68.58 21.60
N ILE A 541 19.16 69.26 20.98
CA ILE A 541 19.25 69.72 19.58
C ILE A 541 19.33 71.25 19.60
N THR A 542 20.35 71.79 18.92
CA THR A 542 20.52 73.23 18.75
C THR A 542 20.54 73.59 17.27
N ILE A 543 19.73 74.58 16.87
CA ILE A 543 19.71 75.14 15.51
C ILE A 543 20.23 76.57 15.54
N ASN A 544 21.42 76.80 14.98
CA ASN A 544 22.05 78.11 14.93
C ASN A 544 21.64 78.88 13.66
N GLY A 545 20.44 79.49 13.61
CA GLY A 545 20.05 80.33 12.46
C GLY A 545 18.57 80.66 12.20
N GLY A 546 17.70 80.76 13.21
CA GLY A 546 16.26 81.11 13.02
C GLY A 546 15.98 82.57 12.60
N ALA A 547 14.79 82.84 12.03
CA ALA A 547 14.38 84.17 11.57
C ALA A 547 14.51 85.22 12.71
N ALA A 548 15.24 86.31 12.42
CA ALA A 548 15.63 87.37 13.36
C ALA A 548 16.74 87.03 14.39
N GLY A 549 17.60 86.03 14.12
CA GLY A 549 18.87 85.86 14.83
C GLY A 549 18.76 85.34 16.27
N GLN A 550 17.62 84.76 16.64
CA GLN A 550 17.40 84.11 17.94
C GLN A 550 17.43 82.58 17.74
N SER A 551 18.28 81.87 18.49
CA SER A 551 18.42 80.40 18.41
C SER A 551 17.18 79.69 18.95
N VAL A 552 16.79 78.58 18.30
CA VAL A 552 15.77 77.65 18.82
C VAL A 552 16.50 76.49 19.47
N THR A 553 16.24 76.24 20.75
CA THR A 553 16.91 75.20 21.53
C THR A 553 15.87 74.25 22.12
N LEU A 554 16.11 72.94 21.92
CA LEU A 554 15.37 71.87 22.59
C LEU A 554 16.32 71.17 23.55
N GLY A 555 16.20 71.51 24.83
CA GLY A 555 17.03 71.00 25.92
C GLY A 555 16.19 70.49 27.09
N LYS A 556 16.86 70.22 28.22
CA LYS A 556 16.29 69.53 29.39
C LYS A 556 15.18 70.29 30.14
N SER A 557 15.00 71.58 29.85
CA SER A 557 14.00 72.47 30.47
C SER A 557 12.77 72.76 29.58
N GLY A 558 12.68 72.11 28.42
CA GLY A 558 11.59 72.31 27.45
C GLY A 558 12.02 73.12 26.21
N LEU A 559 11.03 73.42 25.35
CA LEU A 559 11.23 74.20 24.14
C LEU A 559 11.25 75.71 24.46
N ASP A 560 12.36 76.38 24.13
CA ASP A 560 12.39 77.84 24.03
C ASP A 560 12.27 78.24 22.56
N ASN A 561 11.17 78.92 22.22
CA ASN A 561 10.89 79.35 20.85
C ASN A 561 11.39 80.78 20.54
N GLY A 562 12.13 81.41 21.46
CA GLY A 562 12.73 82.73 21.26
C GLY A 562 11.72 83.85 20.94
N GLY A 563 10.46 83.73 21.39
CA GLY A 563 9.38 84.71 21.16
C GLY A 563 8.66 84.61 19.80
N ASN A 564 8.92 83.60 18.99
CA ASN A 564 8.26 83.41 17.69
C ASN A 564 6.82 82.87 17.82
N LYS A 565 5.93 83.18 16.86
CA LYS A 565 4.61 82.52 16.75
C LYS A 565 4.79 81.02 16.53
N ILE A 566 4.20 80.20 17.40
CA ILE A 566 4.14 78.76 17.18
C ILE A 566 2.92 78.49 16.30
N THR A 567 3.16 78.14 15.04
CA THR A 567 2.13 77.78 14.06
C THR A 567 2.23 76.27 13.79
N ASN A 568 1.16 75.65 13.30
CA ASN A 568 1.05 74.19 13.20
C ASN A 568 1.15 73.46 14.57
N ILE A 569 0.67 74.09 15.66
CA ILE A 569 0.51 73.39 16.94
C ILE A 569 -0.60 72.37 16.78
N ALA A 570 -0.27 71.10 17.01
CA ALA A 570 -1.25 70.04 17.19
C ALA A 570 -2.22 70.40 18.34
N ALA A 571 -3.42 69.83 18.33
CA ALA A 571 -4.35 70.03 19.43
C ALA A 571 -3.73 69.50 20.74
N GLY A 572 -3.58 70.36 21.77
CA GLY A 572 -3.07 69.98 23.09
C GLY A 572 -4.06 69.14 23.90
N GLU A 573 -3.63 68.36 24.87
CA GLU A 573 -4.53 67.56 25.69
C GLU A 573 -5.52 68.45 26.49
N ILE A 574 -6.82 68.10 26.50
CA ILE A 574 -7.83 68.78 27.32
C ILE A 574 -8.14 67.88 28.52
N SER A 575 -7.42 68.08 29.62
CA SER A 575 -7.65 67.40 30.91
C SER A 575 -7.47 68.38 32.07
N ALA A 576 -8.02 68.06 33.25
CA ALA A 576 -8.01 68.95 34.41
C ALA A 576 -6.60 69.29 34.93
N THR A 577 -5.58 68.56 34.49
CA THR A 577 -4.17 68.72 34.85
C THR A 577 -3.27 68.99 33.65
N SER A 578 -3.84 69.17 32.45
CA SER A 578 -3.06 69.38 31.24
C SER A 578 -2.24 70.66 31.31
N THR A 579 -0.99 70.56 30.87
CA THR A 579 -0.07 71.69 30.69
C THR A 579 0.19 71.98 29.21
N ASP A 580 -0.57 71.35 28.30
CA ASP A 580 -0.41 71.50 26.86
C ASP A 580 -0.95 72.84 26.35
N ALA A 581 -0.39 73.32 25.25
CA ALA A 581 -0.92 74.51 24.57
C ALA A 581 -2.18 74.12 23.76
N VAL A 582 -3.34 74.71 24.09
CA VAL A 582 -4.59 74.50 23.34
C VAL A 582 -4.72 75.52 22.19
N ASN A 583 -4.99 75.06 20.98
CA ASN A 583 -5.18 75.89 19.78
C ASN A 583 -6.66 76.31 19.60
N GLY A 584 -6.91 77.38 18.82
CA GLY A 584 -8.26 77.96 18.67
C GLY A 584 -9.32 77.03 18.08
N SER A 585 -8.92 75.97 17.35
CA SER A 585 -9.86 74.96 16.84
C SER A 585 -10.39 74.04 17.94
N GLN A 586 -9.63 73.85 19.04
CA GLN A 586 -10.05 73.04 20.19
C GLN A 586 -11.19 73.69 20.99
N VAL A 587 -11.23 75.02 21.04
CA VAL A 587 -12.30 75.79 21.70
C VAL A 587 -13.59 75.78 20.85
N PHE A 588 -13.47 75.82 19.52
CA PHE A 588 -14.61 75.67 18.62
C PHE A 588 -15.19 74.24 18.64
N ALA A 589 -14.34 73.22 18.73
CA ALA A 589 -14.76 71.82 18.85
C ALA A 589 -15.58 71.56 20.13
N LEU A 590 -15.29 72.25 21.24
CA LEU A 590 -16.05 72.12 22.49
C LEU A 590 -17.48 72.69 22.39
N ALA A 591 -17.70 73.72 21.56
CA ALA A 591 -19.02 74.33 21.33
C ALA A 591 -19.86 73.61 20.26
N ALA A 592 -19.22 72.91 19.31
CA ALA A 592 -19.90 72.06 18.33
C ALA A 592 -20.20 70.63 18.84
N GLY A 593 -19.54 70.20 19.92
CA GLY A 593 -19.61 68.83 20.45
C GLY A 593 -20.80 68.50 21.36
N SER A 594 -21.71 69.43 21.66
CA SER A 594 -22.88 69.17 22.52
C SER A 594 -24.13 68.67 21.77
N ARG A 595 -23.97 68.15 20.55
CA ARG A 595 -25.03 67.46 19.80
C ARG A 595 -24.71 65.97 19.78
N GLU A 596 -25.48 65.19 20.52
CA GLU A 596 -25.41 63.74 20.45
C GLU A 596 -26.04 63.30 19.12
N GLU A 597 -25.39 62.36 18.46
CA GLU A 597 -25.77 61.90 17.12
C GLU A 597 -26.23 60.44 17.20
N VAL A 598 -27.54 60.21 17.08
CA VAL A 598 -28.10 58.85 17.01
C VAL A 598 -28.04 58.40 15.54
N LYS A 599 -27.07 57.54 15.22
CA LYS A 599 -26.82 56.99 13.88
C LYS A 599 -26.93 55.46 13.88
N SER A 600 -27.64 54.89 12.91
CA SER A 600 -27.51 53.48 12.50
C SER A 600 -26.75 53.48 11.17
N ALA A 601 -25.43 53.37 11.24
CA ALA A 601 -24.55 53.45 10.07
C ALA A 601 -24.82 52.35 9.03
N ASP A 602 -25.42 51.24 9.47
CA ASP A 602 -25.78 50.06 8.69
C ASP A 602 -27.26 50.03 8.24
N GLN A 603 -28.07 51.03 8.62
CA GLN A 603 -29.52 51.11 8.36
C GLN A 603 -30.35 49.95 8.96
N SER A 604 -29.80 49.16 9.89
CA SER A 604 -30.54 48.06 10.55
C SER A 604 -31.62 48.58 11.52
N VAL A 605 -31.46 49.80 12.02
CA VAL A 605 -32.45 50.55 12.79
C VAL A 605 -32.86 51.79 11.99
N THR A 606 -34.13 51.87 11.63
CA THR A 606 -34.73 53.10 11.12
C THR A 606 -34.85 54.09 12.27
N ILE A 607 -34.17 55.23 12.13
CA ILE A 607 -34.19 56.33 13.11
C ILE A 607 -34.99 57.47 12.48
N THR A 608 -36.17 57.74 13.02
CA THR A 608 -36.98 58.89 12.61
C THR A 608 -36.74 60.04 13.59
N THR A 609 -36.06 61.10 13.15
CA THR A 609 -35.78 62.28 13.98
C THR A 609 -36.82 63.37 13.74
N THR A 610 -37.47 63.84 14.81
CA THR A 610 -38.38 64.99 14.80
C THR A 610 -37.90 66.01 15.81
N GLN A 611 -37.84 67.31 15.47
CA GLN A 611 -37.45 68.34 16.43
C GLN A 611 -38.64 68.81 17.28
N ASN A 612 -38.41 68.92 18.59
CA ASN A 612 -39.33 69.62 19.47
C ASN A 612 -39.33 71.11 19.13
N ALA A 613 -40.46 71.61 18.66
CA ALA A 613 -40.60 72.96 18.10
C ALA A 613 -40.35 74.12 19.09
N VAL A 614 -40.29 73.85 20.41
CA VAL A 614 -40.12 74.88 21.45
C VAL A 614 -38.69 74.93 21.99
N THR A 615 -38.07 73.77 22.22
CA THR A 615 -36.74 73.67 22.84
C THR A 615 -35.61 73.43 21.84
N GLY A 616 -35.93 73.07 20.59
CA GLY A 616 -34.95 72.69 19.57
C GLY A 616 -34.29 71.33 19.83
N ALA A 617 -34.75 70.58 20.83
CA ALA A 617 -34.27 69.24 21.14
C ALA A 617 -34.74 68.21 20.11
N ASN A 618 -33.90 67.21 19.81
CA ASN A 618 -34.26 66.11 18.91
C ASN A 618 -35.08 65.04 19.66
N ILE A 619 -36.12 64.51 19.00
CA ILE A 619 -36.87 63.30 19.37
C ILE A 619 -36.52 62.20 18.36
N TYR A 620 -36.07 61.04 18.84
CA TYR A 620 -35.71 59.90 18.00
C TYR A 620 -36.69 58.73 18.21
N ASP A 621 -37.35 58.25 17.15
CA ASP A 621 -38.12 56.99 17.12
C ASP A 621 -37.31 55.88 16.44
N LEU A 622 -37.19 54.74 17.10
CA LEU A 622 -36.33 53.62 16.69
C LEU A 622 -37.17 52.40 16.31
N GLN A 623 -36.97 51.89 15.09
CA GLN A 623 -37.56 50.64 14.58
C GLN A 623 -36.51 49.76 13.91
N ILE A 624 -36.48 48.47 14.19
CA ILE A 624 -35.59 47.52 13.51
C ILE A 624 -36.26 47.04 12.22
N GLN A 625 -35.51 47.03 11.11
CA GLN A 625 -36.02 46.50 9.86
C GLN A 625 -35.90 44.97 9.82
N VAL A 626 -37.00 44.28 9.53
CA VAL A 626 -37.05 42.84 9.26
C VAL A 626 -37.71 42.59 7.90
N ASP A 627 -37.37 41.47 7.26
CA ASP A 627 -37.88 41.09 5.94
C ASP A 627 -39.11 40.17 6.00
N ASP A 628 -39.54 39.79 7.20
CA ASP A 628 -40.60 38.81 7.52
C ASP A 628 -40.39 37.41 6.93
N ALA A 629 -39.29 37.16 6.22
CA ALA A 629 -38.97 35.90 5.56
C ALA A 629 -37.91 35.09 6.32
N THR A 630 -36.94 35.77 6.91
CA THR A 630 -35.84 35.20 7.69
C THR A 630 -35.92 35.57 9.16
N MET A 631 -36.47 36.75 9.46
CA MET A 631 -36.70 37.24 10.82
C MET A 631 -38.06 37.92 10.93
N GLU A 632 -38.72 37.78 12.07
CA GLU A 632 -39.99 38.44 12.34
C GLU A 632 -40.08 38.89 13.82
N PHE A 633 -40.96 39.86 14.10
CA PHE A 633 -41.31 40.25 15.45
C PHE A 633 -42.58 39.55 15.91
N VAL A 634 -42.44 38.65 16.88
CA VAL A 634 -43.56 37.93 17.50
C VAL A 634 -43.81 38.50 18.89
N ASP A 635 -45.07 38.49 19.33
CA ASP A 635 -45.41 38.87 20.69
C ASP A 635 -44.65 37.98 21.69
N VAL A 636 -44.04 38.59 22.72
CA VAL A 636 -43.31 37.87 23.78
C VAL A 636 -44.21 36.81 24.42
N ASP A 637 -45.49 37.15 24.58
CA ASP A 637 -46.57 36.30 25.06
C ASP A 637 -47.81 36.55 24.17
N PRO A 638 -48.22 35.60 23.31
CA PRO A 638 -49.37 35.78 22.42
C PRO A 638 -50.69 36.04 23.15
N ALA A 639 -50.78 35.67 24.44
CA ALA A 639 -51.95 35.94 25.27
C ALA A 639 -51.95 37.35 25.89
N ASP A 640 -50.81 38.06 25.90
CA ASP A 640 -50.65 39.40 26.45
C ASP A 640 -49.67 40.27 25.62
N PRO A 641 -50.13 40.89 24.52
CA PRO A 641 -49.31 41.75 23.65
C PRO A 641 -48.72 42.98 24.36
N ALA A 642 -49.20 43.34 25.56
CA ALA A 642 -48.66 44.46 26.31
C ALA A 642 -47.24 44.21 26.85
N LYS A 643 -46.81 42.95 26.93
CA LYS A 643 -45.46 42.54 27.36
C LYS A 643 -44.36 42.81 26.33
N GLY A 644 -44.71 43.36 25.16
CA GLY A 644 -43.78 43.73 24.10
C GLY A 644 -43.53 42.60 23.10
N LYS A 645 -42.66 42.89 22.14
CA LYS A 645 -42.32 41.97 21.05
C LYS A 645 -40.89 41.45 21.20
N LYS A 646 -40.65 40.25 20.70
CA LYS A 646 -39.31 39.65 20.57
C LYS A 646 -38.99 39.40 19.11
N LEU A 647 -37.72 39.57 18.76
CA LEU A 647 -37.18 39.19 17.45
C LEU A 647 -36.89 37.68 17.43
N THR A 648 -37.39 36.99 16.42
CA THR A 648 -37.20 35.54 16.21
C THR A 648 -36.84 35.24 14.76
N ALA A 649 -36.17 34.12 14.50
CA ALA A 649 -35.95 33.62 13.16
C ALA A 649 -37.19 32.89 12.64
N VAL A 650 -37.58 33.18 11.39
CA VAL A 650 -38.66 32.45 10.71
C VAL A 650 -38.12 31.09 10.28
N THR A 651 -38.57 30.02 10.95
CA THR A 651 -38.11 28.65 10.68
C THR A 651 -39.20 27.78 10.05
N SER A 652 -38.78 26.87 9.16
CA SER A 652 -39.65 25.86 8.55
C SER A 652 -39.04 24.47 8.63
N ASP A 653 -39.89 23.46 8.71
CA ASP A 653 -39.48 22.07 8.71
C ASP A 653 -39.06 21.59 7.31
N ILE A 654 -38.10 20.66 7.30
CA ILE A 654 -37.69 19.90 6.13
C ILE A 654 -38.27 18.49 6.27
N SER A 655 -38.91 17.99 5.20
CA SER A 655 -39.54 16.67 5.17
C SER A 655 -39.00 15.83 4.03
N ASN A 656 -39.04 14.50 4.14
CA ASN A 656 -38.70 13.59 3.06
C ASN A 656 -39.96 12.98 2.44
N ASP A 657 -39.95 12.77 1.13
CA ASP A 657 -40.98 11.98 0.46
C ASP A 657 -40.80 10.46 0.69
N ALA A 658 -41.71 9.66 0.15
CA ALA A 658 -41.66 8.19 0.29
C ALA A 658 -40.42 7.54 -0.34
N THR A 659 -39.69 8.26 -1.20
CA THR A 659 -38.45 7.79 -1.85
C THR A 659 -37.18 8.29 -1.15
N GLY A 660 -37.33 9.06 -0.07
CA GLY A 660 -36.22 9.60 0.71
C GLY A 660 -35.69 10.95 0.22
N VAL A 661 -36.35 11.62 -0.74
CA VAL A 661 -35.89 12.94 -1.22
C VAL A 661 -36.33 14.03 -0.25
N ALA A 662 -35.38 14.83 0.24
CA ALA A 662 -35.67 15.94 1.14
C ALA A 662 -36.29 17.14 0.38
N THR A 663 -37.33 17.74 0.96
CA THR A 663 -38.05 18.89 0.43
C THR A 663 -38.31 19.91 1.54
N ALA A 664 -38.17 21.20 1.22
CA ALA A 664 -38.47 22.29 2.13
C ALA A 664 -39.94 22.71 1.97
N ALA A 665 -40.65 22.91 3.08
CA ALA A 665 -42.03 23.40 3.05
C ALA A 665 -42.10 24.85 2.53
N VAL A 666 -41.12 25.69 2.86
CA VAL A 666 -40.98 27.08 2.39
C VAL A 666 -39.51 27.34 2.07
N GLY A 667 -39.17 27.52 0.77
CA GLY A 667 -37.78 27.62 0.32
C GLY A 667 -37.02 28.89 0.73
N SER A 668 -37.71 29.92 1.21
CA SER A 668 -37.12 31.20 1.65
C SER A 668 -36.91 31.30 3.17
N SER A 669 -37.41 30.35 3.95
CA SER A 669 -37.32 30.36 5.42
C SER A 669 -36.03 29.68 5.91
N LEU A 670 -35.59 30.04 7.11
CA LEU A 670 -34.51 29.34 7.81
C LEU A 670 -35.01 27.97 8.31
N THR A 671 -34.11 27.14 8.82
CA THR A 671 -34.48 25.84 9.40
C THR A 671 -33.65 25.56 10.63
N THR A 672 -34.11 24.62 11.45
CA THR A 672 -33.43 24.24 12.68
C THR A 672 -32.48 23.06 12.45
N ALA A 673 -31.46 22.94 13.30
CA ALA A 673 -30.54 21.80 13.27
C ALA A 673 -31.27 20.47 13.46
N GLY A 674 -32.35 20.45 14.26
CA GLY A 674 -33.20 19.27 14.46
C GLY A 674 -33.91 18.83 13.18
N SER A 675 -34.53 19.78 12.45
CA SER A 675 -35.22 19.50 11.18
C SER A 675 -34.24 18.99 10.11
N VAL A 676 -33.01 19.56 10.04
CA VAL A 676 -31.97 19.07 9.11
C VAL A 676 -31.46 17.68 9.48
N ALA A 677 -31.16 17.42 10.76
CA ALA A 677 -30.71 16.09 11.20
C ALA A 677 -31.78 15.02 10.93
N ALA A 678 -33.06 15.33 11.16
CA ALA A 678 -34.18 14.45 10.83
C ALA A 678 -34.29 14.20 9.32
N ALA A 679 -34.09 15.23 8.50
CA ALA A 679 -34.12 15.11 7.04
C ALA A 679 -32.96 14.25 6.49
N ILE A 680 -31.75 14.40 7.04
CA ILE A 680 -30.58 13.57 6.69
C ILE A 680 -30.82 12.10 7.08
N ASN A 681 -31.37 11.86 8.27
CA ASN A 681 -31.63 10.50 8.76
C ASN A 681 -32.75 9.78 8.01
N ASN A 682 -33.72 10.53 7.48
CA ASN A 682 -34.81 9.97 6.70
C ASN A 682 -34.56 10.02 5.19
N ALA A 683 -33.50 10.68 4.75
CA ALA A 683 -33.03 10.63 3.37
C ALA A 683 -32.41 9.26 3.06
N GLY A 684 -32.52 8.85 1.80
CA GLY A 684 -32.09 7.53 1.37
C GLY A 684 -32.25 7.30 -0.12
N TRP A 685 -32.00 6.06 -0.53
CA TRP A 685 -32.23 5.57 -1.89
C TRP A 685 -32.98 4.24 -1.85
N VAL A 686 -33.70 3.90 -2.92
CA VAL A 686 -34.51 2.69 -2.99
C VAL A 686 -33.73 1.54 -3.63
N GLY A 687 -33.60 0.43 -2.91
CA GLY A 687 -33.07 -0.83 -3.42
C GLY A 687 -34.17 -1.85 -3.69
N THR A 688 -34.09 -2.53 -4.84
CA THR A 688 -35.08 -3.53 -5.30
C THR A 688 -34.36 -4.75 -5.89
N ALA A 689 -34.73 -5.97 -5.50
CA ALA A 689 -34.18 -7.19 -6.11
C ALA A 689 -34.93 -7.57 -7.41
N GLY A 690 -34.20 -7.87 -8.49
CA GLY A 690 -34.76 -8.26 -9.80
C GLY A 690 -33.99 -9.41 -10.44
N ALA A 691 -34.66 -10.22 -11.28
CA ALA A 691 -34.10 -11.45 -11.84
C ALA A 691 -33.03 -11.25 -12.94
N GLY A 692 -32.71 -9.98 -13.26
CA GLY A 692 -31.88 -9.60 -14.40
C GLY A 692 -32.47 -10.05 -15.75
N ILE A 693 -31.82 -9.67 -16.84
CA ILE A 693 -32.22 -10.05 -18.21
C ILE A 693 -31.95 -11.53 -18.54
N ASP A 694 -31.09 -12.20 -17.76
CA ASP A 694 -30.58 -13.56 -18.01
C ASP A 694 -31.28 -14.67 -17.17
N GLY A 695 -32.35 -14.35 -16.42
CA GLY A 695 -33.25 -15.34 -15.82
C GLY A 695 -32.81 -15.97 -14.48
N GLY A 696 -32.33 -15.16 -13.52
CA GLY A 696 -32.03 -15.61 -12.15
C GLY A 696 -33.29 -15.93 -11.31
N ILE A 697 -33.11 -16.59 -10.15
CA ILE A 697 -34.21 -16.84 -9.20
C ILE A 697 -34.19 -15.75 -8.13
N VAL A 698 -35.28 -14.98 -8.01
CA VAL A 698 -35.49 -13.95 -6.97
C VAL A 698 -36.61 -14.37 -6.03
N GLN A 699 -36.35 -14.31 -4.72
CA GLN A 699 -37.35 -14.56 -3.67
C GLN A 699 -37.46 -13.34 -2.76
N GLY A 700 -38.68 -12.81 -2.58
CA GLY A 700 -38.96 -11.69 -1.66
C GLY A 700 -38.79 -10.28 -2.25
N ALA A 701 -38.91 -10.11 -3.57
CA ALA A 701 -38.72 -8.83 -4.26
C ALA A 701 -39.67 -7.72 -3.76
N GLY A 702 -39.12 -6.55 -3.43
CA GLY A 702 -39.87 -5.33 -3.15
C GLY A 702 -38.97 -4.11 -2.98
N ASP A 703 -39.52 -2.93 -3.23
CA ASP A 703 -38.83 -1.66 -3.02
C ASP A 703 -38.54 -1.46 -1.52
N GLN A 704 -37.29 -1.22 -1.17
CA GLN A 704 -36.87 -0.94 0.21
C GLN A 704 -36.05 0.34 0.22
N LEU A 705 -36.54 1.36 0.93
CA LEU A 705 -35.78 2.58 1.19
C LEU A 705 -34.63 2.25 2.14
N VAL A 706 -33.41 2.53 1.70
CA VAL A 706 -32.18 2.46 2.50
C VAL A 706 -31.88 3.86 3.01
N LYS A 707 -32.05 4.07 4.31
CA LYS A 707 -31.81 5.34 4.99
C LYS A 707 -30.38 5.45 5.52
N THR A 708 -30.00 6.66 5.91
CA THR A 708 -28.78 6.91 6.66
C THR A 708 -28.69 6.02 7.92
N GLY A 709 -27.54 5.38 8.13
CA GLY A 709 -27.27 4.45 9.22
C GLY A 709 -27.79 3.03 9.01
N GLU A 710 -28.51 2.78 7.93
CA GLU A 710 -28.99 1.44 7.60
C GLU A 710 -27.91 0.58 6.91
N LYS A 711 -28.09 -0.74 6.97
CA LYS A 711 -27.12 -1.72 6.49
C LYS A 711 -27.63 -2.32 5.18
N VAL A 712 -26.83 -2.22 4.12
CA VAL A 712 -27.12 -2.85 2.82
C VAL A 712 -26.26 -4.09 2.63
N THR A 713 -26.85 -5.17 2.13
CA THR A 713 -26.16 -6.40 1.68
C THR A 713 -26.67 -6.68 0.26
N PHE A 714 -25.83 -6.90 -0.75
CA PHE A 714 -26.24 -7.04 -2.17
C PHE A 714 -26.17 -8.48 -2.62
N ASP A 715 -27.08 -8.94 -3.53
CA ASP A 715 -27.53 -10.29 -4.01
C ASP A 715 -27.67 -10.68 -5.57
N ALA A 716 -27.81 -11.97 -5.97
CA ALA A 716 -27.36 -12.77 -7.18
C ALA A 716 -27.99 -12.88 -8.61
N GLY A 717 -27.18 -13.30 -9.63
CA GLY A 717 -27.58 -13.69 -11.02
C GLY A 717 -27.19 -15.13 -11.50
N LYS A 718 -26.96 -15.43 -12.80
CA LYS A 718 -26.98 -16.82 -13.36
C LYS A 718 -26.05 -17.82 -12.63
N ASN A 719 -26.55 -19.04 -12.37
CA ASN A 719 -25.96 -20.05 -11.46
C ASN A 719 -25.87 -19.62 -9.98
N ILE A 720 -26.37 -18.43 -9.67
CA ILE A 720 -26.49 -17.85 -8.33
C ILE A 720 -28.00 -17.60 -8.04
N LYS A 721 -28.39 -17.65 -6.76
CA LYS A 721 -29.74 -17.50 -6.21
C LYS A 721 -29.78 -16.24 -5.35
N LEU A 722 -30.77 -15.39 -5.59
CA LEU A 722 -30.96 -14.10 -4.91
C LEU A 722 -32.17 -14.15 -3.97
N VAL A 723 -31.94 -13.93 -2.68
CA VAL A 723 -33.01 -13.81 -1.67
C VAL A 723 -32.99 -12.40 -1.07
N GLN A 724 -34.10 -11.66 -1.12
CA GLN A 724 -34.24 -10.37 -0.44
C GLN A 724 -35.02 -10.55 0.88
N LYS A 725 -34.44 -10.09 2.00
CA LYS A 725 -35.09 -10.02 3.31
C LYS A 725 -34.79 -8.67 3.97
N GLY A 726 -35.67 -7.70 3.74
CA GLY A 726 -35.44 -6.31 4.17
C GLY A 726 -34.27 -5.70 3.38
N GLN A 727 -33.33 -5.07 4.09
CA GLN A 727 -32.12 -4.44 3.52
C GLN A 727 -30.97 -5.44 3.31
N THR A 728 -31.17 -6.71 3.68
CA THR A 728 -30.23 -7.81 3.41
C THR A 728 -30.67 -8.57 2.18
N PHE A 729 -29.81 -8.65 1.19
CA PHE A 729 -29.96 -9.55 0.07
C PHE A 729 -29.14 -10.85 0.45
N THR A 730 -29.25 -11.99 -0.25
CA THR A 730 -28.28 -13.13 -0.13
C THR A 730 -27.99 -13.89 -1.44
N TYR A 731 -26.70 -14.14 -1.77
CA TYR A 731 -26.06 -14.63 -3.01
C TYR A 731 -25.64 -16.06 -2.66
N ALA A 732 -26.30 -17.06 -3.21
CA ALA A 732 -25.89 -18.45 -3.05
C ALA A 732 -25.74 -19.13 -4.40
N THR A 733 -24.79 -20.04 -4.58
CA THR A 733 -24.80 -20.90 -5.78
C THR A 733 -26.09 -21.70 -5.82
N ARG A 734 -26.67 -21.90 -7.02
CA ARG A 734 -27.83 -22.81 -7.17
C ARG A 734 -27.39 -24.22 -6.79
N ASP A 735 -28.29 -25.00 -6.19
CA ASP A 735 -28.03 -26.41 -5.86
C ASP A 735 -27.63 -27.24 -7.10
N ASN A 736 -28.18 -26.86 -8.27
CA ASN A 736 -27.79 -27.37 -9.58
C ASN A 736 -27.36 -26.20 -10.47
N VAL A 737 -26.06 -26.12 -10.77
CA VAL A 737 -25.49 -25.12 -11.67
C VAL A 737 -25.38 -25.70 -13.09
N GLU A 738 -25.75 -24.92 -14.10
CA GLU A 738 -25.70 -25.32 -15.51
C GLU A 738 -24.61 -24.54 -16.23
N PHE A 739 -23.65 -25.25 -16.81
CA PHE A 739 -22.61 -24.68 -17.67
C PHE A 739 -22.80 -25.20 -19.09
N THR A 740 -22.94 -24.31 -20.07
CA THR A 740 -23.00 -24.66 -21.50
C THR A 740 -21.68 -25.22 -22.04
N LYS A 741 -20.56 -24.91 -21.39
CA LYS A 741 -19.20 -25.32 -21.76
C LYS A 741 -18.31 -25.26 -20.52
N VAL A 742 -17.54 -26.31 -20.24
CA VAL A 742 -16.47 -26.29 -19.22
C VAL A 742 -15.17 -26.62 -19.93
N THR A 743 -14.18 -25.74 -19.85
CA THR A 743 -12.88 -25.90 -20.51
C THR A 743 -11.82 -26.15 -19.46
N THR A 744 -11.13 -27.29 -19.53
CA THR A 744 -9.98 -27.61 -18.67
C THR A 744 -8.76 -27.86 -19.57
N GLY A 745 -7.91 -26.84 -19.75
CA GLY A 745 -6.84 -26.87 -20.75
C GLY A 745 -7.42 -26.88 -22.18
N ASP A 746 -6.97 -27.81 -23.04
CA ASP A 746 -7.51 -27.99 -24.39
C ASP A 746 -8.80 -28.85 -24.43
N THR A 747 -9.25 -29.36 -23.28
CA THR A 747 -10.42 -30.24 -23.19
C THR A 747 -11.68 -29.42 -22.98
N VAL A 748 -12.64 -29.56 -23.91
CA VAL A 748 -13.94 -28.89 -23.85
C VAL A 748 -15.03 -29.91 -23.51
N MET A 749 -15.71 -29.71 -22.39
CA MET A 749 -16.90 -30.45 -22.00
C MET A 749 -18.15 -29.66 -22.40
N THR A 750 -19.03 -30.26 -23.20
CA THR A 750 -20.33 -29.68 -23.56
C THR A 750 -21.46 -30.62 -23.13
N SER A 751 -22.71 -30.18 -23.25
CA SER A 751 -23.91 -31.00 -22.99
C SER A 751 -24.00 -32.28 -23.84
N SER A 752 -23.13 -32.44 -24.85
CA SER A 752 -23.05 -33.59 -25.76
C SER A 752 -21.91 -34.56 -25.41
N GLY A 753 -21.21 -34.35 -24.29
CA GLY A 753 -20.09 -35.17 -23.83
C GLY A 753 -18.72 -34.45 -23.87
N VAL A 754 -17.68 -35.14 -23.43
CA VAL A 754 -16.28 -34.65 -23.49
C VAL A 754 -15.84 -34.67 -24.94
N THR A 755 -15.79 -33.50 -25.58
CA THR A 755 -15.27 -33.36 -26.92
C THR A 755 -13.79 -32.99 -26.79
N ALA A 756 -12.91 -33.99 -26.73
CA ALA A 756 -11.52 -33.75 -27.11
C ALA A 756 -11.55 -33.20 -28.56
N PRO A 757 -10.70 -32.20 -28.91
CA PRO A 757 -10.83 -31.51 -30.17
C PRO A 757 -10.87 -32.52 -31.32
N SER A 758 -11.89 -32.36 -32.17
CA SER A 758 -11.81 -32.80 -33.56
C SER A 758 -10.51 -32.21 -34.11
N TYR A 759 -9.44 -33.01 -34.19
CA TYR A 759 -8.23 -32.62 -34.89
C TYR A 759 -8.53 -32.57 -36.39
N THR A 760 -9.04 -31.43 -36.86
CA THR A 760 -8.97 -31.08 -38.28
C THR A 760 -7.58 -30.52 -38.54
N THR A 761 -6.64 -31.39 -38.89
CA THR A 761 -5.49 -30.98 -39.69
C THR A 761 -5.86 -31.23 -41.16
N ASN A 762 -6.23 -30.17 -41.87
CA ASN A 762 -6.31 -30.15 -43.33
C ASN A 762 -7.43 -30.97 -44.04
N GLY A 763 -8.64 -30.99 -43.47
CA GLY A 763 -9.88 -31.00 -44.26
C GLY A 763 -10.24 -32.20 -45.16
N LYS A 764 -9.74 -33.42 -44.95
CA LYS A 764 -10.13 -34.56 -45.81
C LYS A 764 -10.62 -35.85 -45.17
N HIS A 765 -10.36 -36.13 -43.89
CA HIS A 765 -10.82 -37.36 -43.24
C HIS A 765 -11.23 -37.11 -41.80
N THR A 766 -12.44 -37.56 -41.42
CA THR A 766 -13.01 -37.42 -40.08
C THR A 766 -13.06 -38.80 -39.42
N VAL A 767 -12.35 -38.95 -38.30
CA VAL A 767 -12.46 -40.13 -37.44
C VAL A 767 -13.51 -39.85 -36.37
N THR A 768 -14.50 -40.73 -36.23
CA THR A 768 -15.58 -40.62 -35.24
C THR A 768 -15.48 -41.74 -34.23
N ILE A 769 -15.41 -41.39 -32.94
CA ILE A 769 -15.45 -42.33 -31.82
C ILE A 769 -16.82 -42.19 -31.17
N SER A 770 -17.63 -43.25 -31.21
CA SER A 770 -18.98 -43.26 -30.65
C SER A 770 -19.05 -44.23 -29.47
N GLY A 771 -19.29 -43.70 -28.27
CA GLY A 771 -19.50 -44.51 -27.07
C GLY A 771 -20.80 -45.32 -27.13
N ASP A 772 -21.85 -44.78 -27.74
CA ASP A 772 -23.16 -45.43 -27.84
C ASP A 772 -23.14 -46.68 -28.74
N SER A 773 -22.34 -46.65 -29.80
CA SER A 773 -22.16 -47.79 -30.71
C SER A 773 -20.91 -48.61 -30.43
N GLY A 774 -20.01 -48.14 -29.56
CA GLY A 774 -18.72 -48.79 -29.26
C GLY A 774 -17.76 -48.87 -30.45
N THR A 775 -17.95 -48.04 -31.48
CA THR A 775 -17.21 -48.13 -32.76
C THR A 775 -16.30 -46.94 -33.00
N ILE A 776 -15.19 -47.18 -33.69
CA ILE A 776 -14.31 -46.14 -34.26
C ILE A 776 -14.45 -46.19 -35.79
N ASN A 777 -15.06 -45.15 -36.38
CA ASN A 777 -15.35 -45.06 -37.81
C ASN A 777 -14.47 -44.02 -38.51
N GLY A 778 -14.28 -44.17 -39.82
CA GLY A 778 -13.56 -43.19 -40.66
C GLY A 778 -12.04 -43.42 -40.81
N LEU A 779 -11.53 -44.58 -40.37
CA LEU A 779 -10.14 -45.01 -40.63
C LEU A 779 -9.95 -45.37 -42.11
N THR A 780 -8.84 -44.94 -42.71
CA THR A 780 -8.59 -45.11 -44.16
C THR A 780 -7.63 -46.25 -44.51
N ASN A 781 -7.04 -46.95 -43.53
CA ASN A 781 -6.09 -48.05 -43.81
C ASN A 781 -6.81 -49.40 -43.99
N THR A 782 -7.51 -49.59 -45.12
CA THR A 782 -8.30 -50.83 -45.36
C THR A 782 -7.49 -52.01 -45.92
N THR A 783 -6.20 -51.85 -46.19
CA THR A 783 -5.33 -52.90 -46.75
C THR A 783 -4.00 -52.97 -46.00
N PHE A 784 -3.45 -54.17 -45.81
CA PHE A 784 -2.14 -54.35 -45.16
C PHE A 784 -1.03 -54.50 -46.21
N ASP A 785 -0.09 -53.55 -46.24
CA ASP A 785 1.15 -53.62 -47.04
C ASP A 785 2.32 -53.94 -46.10
N SER A 786 2.88 -55.15 -46.22
CA SER A 786 3.99 -55.60 -45.38
C SER A 786 5.29 -54.83 -45.61
N GLN A 787 5.39 -54.05 -46.69
CA GLN A 787 6.61 -53.30 -47.05
C GLN A 787 6.50 -51.80 -46.69
N ASN A 788 5.29 -51.24 -46.53
CA ASN A 788 5.06 -49.81 -46.27
C ASN A 788 3.95 -49.56 -45.22
N TYR A 789 3.95 -50.29 -44.11
CA TYR A 789 3.02 -50.01 -43.00
C TYR A 789 3.58 -48.95 -42.05
N THR A 790 2.69 -48.20 -41.40
CA THR A 790 3.06 -47.26 -40.35
C THR A 790 2.80 -47.90 -38.99
N SER A 791 3.85 -48.08 -38.18
CA SER A 791 3.72 -48.62 -36.83
C SER A 791 2.90 -47.68 -35.93
N GLY A 792 2.11 -48.25 -35.01
CA GLY A 792 1.27 -47.52 -34.06
C GLY A 792 -0.10 -47.06 -34.59
N GLN A 793 -0.46 -47.38 -35.84
CA GLN A 793 -1.79 -47.10 -36.38
C GLN A 793 -2.78 -48.22 -36.02
N ALA A 794 -4.02 -47.85 -35.67
CA ALA A 794 -5.11 -48.81 -35.50
C ALA A 794 -5.37 -49.55 -36.81
N ALA A 795 -5.52 -50.88 -36.74
CA ALA A 795 -5.89 -51.70 -37.89
C ALA A 795 -7.41 -51.68 -38.11
N THR A 796 -7.86 -51.63 -39.36
CA THR A 796 -9.28 -51.85 -39.70
C THR A 796 -9.63 -53.34 -39.63
N GLU A 797 -10.91 -53.66 -39.45
CA GLU A 797 -11.40 -55.04 -39.54
C GLU A 797 -11.04 -55.69 -40.89
N ASP A 798 -10.97 -54.91 -41.96
CA ASP A 798 -10.54 -55.34 -43.30
C ASP A 798 -9.08 -55.84 -43.34
N GLN A 799 -8.18 -55.17 -42.62
CA GLN A 799 -6.78 -55.60 -42.50
C GLN A 799 -6.65 -56.88 -41.68
N LEU A 800 -7.41 -57.02 -40.59
CA LEU A 800 -7.38 -58.22 -39.74
C LEU A 800 -7.89 -59.45 -40.48
N ALA A 801 -8.94 -59.32 -41.28
CA ALA A 801 -9.47 -60.40 -42.11
C ALA A 801 -8.44 -60.91 -43.15
N SER A 802 -7.57 -60.02 -43.65
CA SER A 802 -6.53 -60.40 -44.61
C SER A 802 -5.40 -61.22 -43.97
N VAL A 803 -5.05 -60.91 -42.72
CA VAL A 803 -4.06 -61.67 -41.95
C VAL A 803 -4.57 -63.05 -41.58
N ASP A 804 -5.84 -63.16 -41.16
CA ASP A 804 -6.47 -64.43 -40.79
C ASP A 804 -6.39 -65.48 -41.91
N LYS A 805 -6.60 -65.08 -43.16
CA LYS A 805 -6.55 -65.97 -44.32
C LYS A 805 -5.16 -66.57 -44.58
N VAL A 806 -4.09 -65.80 -44.34
CA VAL A 806 -2.70 -66.25 -44.59
C VAL A 806 -2.22 -67.18 -43.47
N ALA A 807 -2.59 -66.90 -42.23
CA ALA A 807 -2.18 -67.70 -41.06
C ALA A 807 -2.67 -69.16 -41.11
N HIS A 808 -3.73 -69.46 -41.88
CA HIS A 808 -4.38 -70.78 -41.90
C HIS A 808 -4.13 -71.64 -43.16
N ALA A 809 -3.10 -71.37 -43.96
CA ALA A 809 -2.95 -71.97 -45.31
C ALA A 809 -2.32 -73.39 -45.40
N GLY A 810 -1.45 -73.83 -44.46
CA GLY A 810 -0.82 -75.18 -44.45
C GLY A 810 0.29 -75.44 -45.49
N PHE A 811 0.79 -76.69 -45.62
CA PHE A 811 1.75 -77.14 -46.66
C PHE A 811 1.44 -78.54 -47.25
N ASN A 812 1.78 -78.79 -48.52
CA ASN A 812 1.46 -80.03 -49.23
C ASN A 812 2.56 -81.12 -49.13
N VAL A 813 2.18 -82.39 -48.96
CA VAL A 813 3.09 -83.57 -48.96
C VAL A 813 2.61 -84.64 -49.95
N SER A 814 3.53 -85.25 -50.70
CA SER A 814 3.26 -86.38 -51.61
C SER A 814 4.42 -87.39 -51.61
N ALA A 815 4.15 -88.66 -51.90
CA ALA A 815 5.17 -89.70 -52.05
C ALA A 815 5.22 -90.18 -53.51
N ASN A 816 6.40 -90.17 -54.13
CA ASN A 816 6.61 -90.56 -55.53
C ASN A 816 5.66 -89.88 -56.53
N GLY A 817 5.30 -88.62 -56.27
CA GLY A 817 4.39 -87.83 -57.13
C GLY A 817 2.93 -88.28 -57.13
N ARG A 818 2.47 -89.02 -56.13
CA ARG A 818 1.08 -89.50 -56.01
C ARG A 818 0.49 -89.18 -54.63
N ASN A 819 -0.84 -89.02 -54.58
CA ASN A 819 -1.66 -88.73 -53.38
C ASN A 819 -1.19 -87.50 -52.57
N PRO A 820 -1.27 -86.27 -53.13
CA PRO A 820 -0.95 -85.07 -52.37
C PRO A 820 -1.99 -84.80 -51.26
N GLY A 821 -1.53 -84.50 -50.05
CA GLY A 821 -2.35 -84.01 -48.94
C GLY A 821 -1.81 -82.68 -48.40
N ASN A 822 -2.70 -81.75 -48.04
CA ASN A 822 -2.34 -80.51 -47.35
C ASN A 822 -2.33 -80.77 -45.84
N ILE A 823 -1.26 -80.36 -45.16
CA ILE A 823 -1.06 -80.48 -43.73
C ILE A 823 -1.22 -79.08 -43.14
N GLY A 824 -2.34 -78.86 -42.44
CA GLY A 824 -2.67 -77.59 -41.79
C GLY A 824 -1.83 -77.32 -40.53
N PRO A 825 -1.86 -76.08 -39.98
CA PRO A 825 -1.22 -75.78 -38.72
C PRO A 825 -1.70 -76.71 -37.59
N GLY A 826 -0.79 -77.51 -37.03
CA GLY A 826 -1.08 -78.47 -35.95
C GLY A 826 -1.34 -79.93 -36.37
N GLU A 827 -1.36 -80.25 -37.67
CA GLU A 827 -1.54 -81.63 -38.15
C GLU A 827 -0.22 -82.44 -38.17
N THR A 828 -0.29 -83.78 -38.09
CA THR A 828 0.89 -84.69 -37.96
C THR A 828 1.08 -85.59 -39.17
N ILE A 829 2.34 -85.84 -39.57
CA ILE A 829 2.73 -86.79 -40.61
C ILE A 829 3.39 -88.01 -39.96
N ASP A 830 3.00 -89.23 -40.36
CA ASP A 830 3.57 -90.51 -39.90
C ASP A 830 4.46 -91.17 -40.97
N PHE A 831 5.66 -91.61 -40.59
CA PHE A 831 6.60 -92.36 -41.45
C PHE A 831 6.80 -93.77 -40.89
N ASN A 832 6.27 -94.81 -41.57
CA ASN A 832 6.28 -96.19 -41.06
C ASN A 832 6.93 -97.21 -42.01
N ASN A 833 7.50 -98.27 -41.45
CA ASN A 833 7.95 -99.48 -42.16
C ASN A 833 7.48 -100.74 -41.41
N ARG A 834 6.86 -101.70 -42.11
CA ARG A 834 6.14 -102.84 -41.49
C ARG A 834 6.89 -104.16 -41.48
N ASP A 835 7.85 -104.34 -42.38
CA ASP A 835 8.58 -105.62 -42.54
C ASP A 835 9.85 -105.71 -41.67
N GLY A 836 10.22 -104.61 -41.02
CA GLY A 836 11.40 -104.53 -40.14
C GLY A 836 12.74 -104.44 -40.88
N ASN A 837 12.77 -104.43 -42.21
CA ASN A 837 14.02 -104.40 -42.99
C ASN A 837 14.61 -102.98 -43.13
N VAL A 838 13.78 -101.94 -42.97
CA VAL A 838 14.18 -100.52 -42.90
C VAL A 838 13.86 -99.98 -41.50
N LEU A 839 14.86 -99.40 -40.85
CA LEU A 839 14.77 -98.69 -39.58
C LEU A 839 14.52 -97.19 -39.84
N ILE A 840 13.44 -96.65 -39.28
CA ILE A 840 13.08 -95.22 -39.35
C ILE A 840 13.21 -94.61 -37.96
N GLN A 841 14.00 -93.54 -37.80
CA GLN A 841 14.24 -92.87 -36.52
C GLN A 841 14.03 -91.35 -36.64
N ASN A 842 13.31 -90.76 -35.66
CA ASN A 842 13.11 -89.31 -35.54
C ASN A 842 14.01 -88.74 -34.43
N ASN A 843 14.94 -87.87 -34.80
CA ASN A 843 15.86 -87.17 -33.89
C ASN A 843 15.61 -85.65 -33.90
N GLY A 844 14.35 -85.24 -33.70
CA GLY A 844 13.95 -83.84 -33.67
C GLY A 844 13.65 -83.30 -35.08
N ASN A 845 14.60 -82.55 -35.66
CA ASN A 845 14.44 -81.95 -36.99
C ASN A 845 14.92 -82.86 -38.15
N THR A 846 15.41 -84.07 -37.85
CA THR A 846 15.93 -85.02 -38.85
C THR A 846 15.26 -86.39 -38.72
N ILE A 847 14.80 -86.93 -39.85
CA ILE A 847 14.34 -88.33 -39.97
C ILE A 847 15.40 -89.15 -40.72
N THR A 848 15.87 -90.25 -40.14
CA THR A 848 16.91 -91.12 -40.73
C THR A 848 16.32 -92.46 -41.16
N PHE A 849 16.71 -92.94 -42.35
CA PHE A 849 16.33 -94.23 -42.92
C PHE A 849 17.58 -95.11 -43.08
N ASN A 850 17.62 -96.28 -42.42
CA ASN A 850 18.74 -97.24 -42.50
C ASN A 850 18.22 -98.66 -42.78
N LEU A 851 19.07 -99.55 -43.30
CA LEU A 851 18.77 -100.98 -43.33
C LEU A 851 18.94 -101.61 -41.94
N ASN A 852 18.10 -102.58 -41.62
CA ASN A 852 18.27 -103.39 -40.43
C ASN A 852 19.48 -104.33 -40.61
N PRO A 853 20.41 -104.41 -39.63
CA PRO A 853 21.51 -105.37 -39.65
C PRO A 853 21.05 -106.82 -39.88
N ASP A 854 19.87 -107.18 -39.37
CA ASP A 854 19.24 -108.48 -39.57
C ASP A 854 18.16 -108.38 -40.66
N LEU A 855 18.42 -108.99 -41.82
CA LEU A 855 17.50 -109.00 -42.94
C LEU A 855 16.66 -110.27 -42.97
N HIS A 856 15.34 -110.12 -42.94
CA HIS A 856 14.39 -111.21 -43.13
C HIS A 856 13.97 -111.26 -44.60
N VAL A 857 14.69 -112.09 -45.39
CA VAL A 857 14.46 -112.25 -46.82
C VAL A 857 14.24 -113.71 -47.20
N ASN A 858 13.35 -113.96 -48.18
CA ASN A 858 13.03 -115.32 -48.64
C ASN A 858 14.15 -115.95 -49.46
N SER A 859 14.93 -115.15 -50.18
CA SER A 859 16.07 -115.62 -50.96
C SER A 859 17.06 -114.50 -51.22
N VAL A 860 18.34 -114.85 -51.27
CA VAL A 860 19.38 -113.98 -51.81
C VAL A 860 19.92 -114.66 -53.07
N THR A 861 19.87 -113.95 -54.19
CA THR A 861 20.43 -114.43 -55.47
C THR A 861 21.62 -113.58 -55.85
N THR A 862 22.79 -114.21 -55.95
CA THR A 862 24.04 -113.57 -56.37
C THR A 862 24.66 -114.39 -57.52
N GLY A 863 24.44 -113.93 -58.76
CA GLY A 863 24.89 -114.65 -59.96
C GLY A 863 24.25 -116.04 -60.07
N ASN A 864 25.07 -117.09 -60.12
CA ASN A 864 24.62 -118.49 -60.20
C ASN A 864 24.35 -119.14 -58.83
N THR A 865 24.56 -118.40 -57.73
CA THR A 865 24.35 -118.87 -56.37
C THR A 865 23.02 -118.36 -55.83
N GLN A 866 22.22 -119.28 -55.31
CA GLN A 866 21.02 -118.93 -54.59
C GLN A 866 21.10 -119.51 -53.18
N ILE A 867 20.90 -118.63 -52.20
CA ILE A 867 20.62 -119.00 -50.82
C ILE A 867 19.12 -118.84 -50.64
N ASN A 868 18.45 -119.94 -50.36
CA ASN A 868 17.03 -119.96 -50.06
C ASN A 868 16.77 -120.93 -48.90
N THR A 869 15.51 -121.14 -48.58
CA THR A 869 15.07 -122.03 -47.48
C THR A 869 15.46 -123.50 -47.67
N ASN A 870 15.86 -123.94 -48.87
CA ASN A 870 16.28 -125.31 -49.16
C ASN A 870 17.81 -125.54 -49.06
N GLY A 871 18.59 -124.48 -48.81
CA GLY A 871 20.04 -124.54 -48.64
C GLY A 871 20.82 -123.70 -49.65
N LEU A 872 22.04 -124.12 -49.94
CA LEU A 872 22.93 -123.49 -50.91
C LEU A 872 22.80 -124.22 -52.26
N PHE A 873 22.19 -123.55 -53.23
CA PHE A 873 22.11 -124.05 -54.59
C PHE A 873 23.12 -123.35 -55.49
N ILE A 874 23.96 -124.15 -56.16
CA ILE A 874 24.91 -123.68 -57.17
C ILE A 874 24.55 -124.36 -58.50
N LYS A 875 24.03 -123.58 -59.45
CA LYS A 875 23.62 -124.11 -60.75
C LYS A 875 24.84 -124.69 -61.49
N GLY A 876 24.85 -126.01 -61.69
CA GLY A 876 25.93 -126.74 -62.38
C GLY A 876 27.13 -127.14 -61.50
N GLY A 877 27.09 -126.83 -60.20
CA GLY A 877 28.14 -127.17 -59.23
C GLY A 877 27.63 -128.07 -58.09
N PRO A 878 28.51 -128.43 -57.15
CA PRO A 878 28.10 -129.16 -55.95
C PRO A 878 27.10 -128.32 -55.16
N SER A 879 26.02 -128.97 -54.73
CA SER A 879 24.95 -128.32 -53.96
C SER A 879 24.86 -128.94 -52.58
N LEU A 880 24.68 -128.08 -51.57
CA LEU A 880 24.39 -128.48 -50.20
C LEU A 880 22.92 -128.19 -49.94
N THR A 881 22.11 -129.24 -49.95
CA THR A 881 20.69 -129.15 -49.64
C THR A 881 20.45 -129.74 -48.26
N LYS A 882 19.23 -129.56 -47.75
CA LYS A 882 18.76 -130.26 -46.54
C LYS A 882 18.92 -131.79 -46.60
N ASP A 883 19.03 -132.37 -47.81
CA ASP A 883 19.06 -133.82 -48.03
C ASP A 883 20.49 -134.39 -48.13
N GLY A 884 21.52 -133.54 -48.18
CA GLY A 884 22.94 -133.96 -48.18
C GLY A 884 23.82 -133.17 -49.15
N LEU A 885 25.05 -133.68 -49.34
CA LEU A 885 26.00 -133.16 -50.33
C LEU A 885 25.82 -133.91 -51.64
N PHE A 886 25.38 -133.19 -52.67
CA PHE A 886 25.23 -133.74 -54.01
C PHE A 886 26.35 -133.20 -54.91
N ILE A 887 27.24 -134.10 -55.31
CA ILE A 887 28.26 -133.85 -56.33
C ILE A 887 27.75 -134.46 -57.63
N ASN A 888 27.49 -133.62 -58.62
CA ASN A 888 26.93 -134.05 -59.90
C ASN A 888 27.92 -135.00 -60.63
N GLY A 889 27.52 -136.26 -60.86
CA GLY A 889 28.32 -137.30 -61.54
C GLY A 889 29.42 -137.96 -60.70
N GLY A 890 29.40 -137.78 -59.36
CA GLY A 890 30.42 -138.32 -58.46
C GLY A 890 29.85 -139.08 -57.26
N ALA A 891 30.70 -139.36 -56.27
CA ALA A 891 30.26 -139.97 -55.02
C ALA A 891 29.35 -139.02 -54.24
N SER A 892 28.24 -139.54 -53.73
CA SER A 892 27.28 -138.77 -52.94
C SER A 892 27.24 -139.26 -51.50
N VAL A 893 27.09 -138.30 -50.59
CA VAL A 893 26.89 -138.58 -49.16
C VAL A 893 25.47 -138.19 -48.83
N THR A 894 24.65 -139.21 -48.60
CA THR A 894 23.26 -139.05 -48.18
C THR A 894 23.10 -139.59 -46.76
N LYS A 895 21.91 -139.41 -46.19
CA LYS A 895 21.53 -140.03 -44.91
C LYS A 895 21.64 -141.57 -44.91
N ASP A 896 21.69 -142.21 -46.08
CA ASP A 896 21.61 -143.66 -46.23
C ASP A 896 22.98 -144.35 -46.37
N GLY A 897 24.06 -143.59 -46.58
CA GLY A 897 25.43 -144.12 -46.66
C GLY A 897 26.31 -143.44 -47.70
N PHE A 898 27.43 -144.10 -48.02
CA PHE A 898 28.34 -143.68 -49.08
C PHE A 898 28.05 -144.47 -50.36
N PHE A 899 27.71 -143.73 -51.41
CA PHE A 899 27.39 -144.28 -52.71
C PHE A 899 28.38 -143.78 -53.75
N VAL A 900 29.00 -144.72 -54.45
CA VAL A 900 29.67 -144.45 -55.73
C VAL A 900 28.72 -144.88 -56.82
N ASP A 901 28.34 -143.97 -57.69
CA ASP A 901 27.38 -144.25 -58.76
C ASP A 901 27.90 -145.36 -59.68
N GLY A 902 27.13 -146.43 -59.86
CA GLY A 902 27.51 -147.65 -60.58
C GLY A 902 28.67 -148.48 -59.98
N GLY A 903 29.11 -148.19 -58.76
CA GLY A 903 30.26 -148.82 -58.10
C GLY A 903 29.94 -149.52 -56.78
N PRO A 904 30.97 -149.96 -56.03
CA PRO A 904 30.79 -150.53 -54.70
C PRO A 904 30.10 -149.54 -53.76
N SER A 905 29.28 -150.06 -52.85
CA SER A 905 28.60 -149.23 -51.86
C SER A 905 28.84 -149.75 -50.44
N VAL A 906 28.84 -148.80 -49.49
CA VAL A 906 28.88 -149.10 -48.05
C VAL A 906 27.63 -148.53 -47.43
N THR A 907 26.72 -149.43 -47.07
CA THR A 907 25.45 -149.08 -46.42
C THR A 907 25.36 -149.76 -45.06
N LYS A 908 24.34 -149.39 -44.27
CA LYS A 908 24.04 -150.08 -43.01
C LYS A 908 23.73 -151.59 -43.19
N LYS A 909 23.51 -152.07 -44.42
CA LYS A 909 23.24 -153.49 -44.73
C LYS A 909 24.50 -154.32 -45.04
N GLY A 910 25.68 -153.69 -45.15
CA GLY A 910 26.94 -154.37 -45.48
C GLY A 910 27.60 -153.83 -46.75
N ILE A 911 28.55 -154.62 -47.28
CA ILE A 911 29.34 -154.30 -48.47
C ILE A 911 28.74 -155.02 -49.67
N ASP A 912 28.36 -154.27 -50.70
CA ASP A 912 28.09 -154.80 -52.03
C ASP A 912 29.26 -154.45 -52.96
N ALA A 913 29.98 -155.47 -53.45
CA ALA A 913 31.11 -155.31 -54.35
C ALA A 913 30.67 -155.02 -55.81
N ALA A 914 29.36 -154.96 -56.08
CA ALA A 914 28.78 -154.67 -57.39
C ALA A 914 29.29 -155.61 -58.50
N GLY A 915 29.36 -156.92 -58.20
CA GLY A 915 29.78 -157.96 -59.13
C GLY A 915 31.29 -157.97 -59.46
N LYS A 916 32.11 -157.18 -58.75
CA LYS A 916 33.56 -157.14 -58.96
C LYS A 916 34.30 -158.12 -58.03
N PRO A 917 35.45 -158.68 -58.45
CA PRO A 917 36.26 -159.53 -57.59
C PRO A 917 36.71 -158.77 -56.34
N ILE A 918 36.64 -159.43 -55.18
CA ILE A 918 37.30 -158.97 -53.96
C ILE A 918 38.70 -159.58 -53.98
N ALA A 919 39.70 -158.79 -54.38
CA ALA A 919 41.10 -159.22 -54.43
C ALA A 919 41.77 -159.07 -53.05
N ASN A 920 42.90 -159.76 -52.87
CA ASN A 920 43.70 -159.80 -51.63
C ASN A 920 43.00 -160.45 -50.43
N VAL A 921 42.26 -161.53 -50.67
CA VAL A 921 41.67 -162.36 -49.61
C VAL A 921 42.69 -163.41 -49.14
N ALA A 922 43.17 -163.26 -47.91
CA ALA A 922 44.06 -164.22 -47.26
C ALA A 922 43.36 -165.58 -47.04
N ARG A 923 44.14 -166.66 -46.81
CA ARG A 923 43.56 -168.00 -46.57
C ARG A 923 42.68 -167.98 -45.33
N GLY A 924 41.45 -168.47 -45.46
CA GLY A 924 40.51 -168.58 -44.34
C GLY A 924 40.95 -169.68 -43.37
N THR A 925 40.99 -169.36 -42.07
CA THR A 925 41.44 -170.29 -41.02
C THR A 925 40.39 -170.52 -39.92
N HIS A 926 39.34 -169.69 -39.86
CA HIS A 926 38.24 -169.79 -38.91
C HIS A 926 36.86 -169.79 -39.59
N PRO A 927 35.80 -170.33 -38.95
CA PRO A 927 34.44 -170.26 -39.48
C PRO A 927 33.94 -168.82 -39.62
N GLY A 928 33.58 -168.42 -40.85
CA GLY A 928 33.14 -167.06 -41.20
C GLY A 928 34.14 -166.27 -42.04
N ASP A 929 35.39 -166.74 -42.13
CA ASP A 929 36.37 -166.21 -43.07
C ASP A 929 36.00 -166.60 -44.51
N ALA A 930 36.37 -165.75 -45.47
CA ALA A 930 36.28 -166.10 -46.89
C ALA A 930 37.42 -167.08 -47.27
N VAL A 931 37.08 -168.16 -47.97
CA VAL A 931 38.05 -169.12 -48.56
C VAL A 931 38.53 -168.65 -49.92
N ASN A 932 39.81 -168.87 -50.22
CA ASN A 932 40.39 -168.54 -51.52
C ASN A 932 40.60 -169.78 -52.41
N LEU A 933 40.79 -169.57 -53.72
CA LEU A 933 40.81 -170.65 -54.73
C LEU A 933 41.88 -171.72 -54.46
N SER A 934 43.05 -171.31 -53.93
CA SER A 934 44.13 -172.24 -53.61
C SER A 934 43.75 -173.29 -52.55
N GLN A 935 42.79 -172.98 -51.66
CA GLN A 935 42.30 -173.94 -50.66
C GLN A 935 41.38 -175.02 -51.28
N LEU A 936 40.84 -174.81 -52.49
CA LEU A 936 39.92 -175.75 -53.14
C LEU A 936 40.65 -176.78 -54.02
N GLU A 937 41.74 -176.38 -54.69
CA GLU A 937 42.52 -177.24 -55.60
C GLU A 937 43.22 -178.40 -54.86
N GLU A 938 43.71 -178.17 -53.63
CA GLU A 938 44.36 -179.21 -52.80
C GLU A 938 43.41 -180.37 -52.44
N ALA A 939 42.12 -180.09 -52.29
CA ALA A 939 41.13 -181.12 -51.93
C ALA A 939 40.80 -182.07 -53.11
N GLU A 940 40.95 -181.61 -54.36
CA GLU A 940 40.64 -182.42 -55.55
C GLU A 940 41.70 -183.52 -55.81
N ALA A 941 42.98 -183.22 -55.57
CA ALA A 941 44.08 -184.14 -55.85
C ALA A 941 44.05 -185.41 -54.97
N ALA A 942 43.69 -185.30 -53.69
CA ALA A 942 43.65 -186.44 -52.76
C ALA A 942 42.62 -187.52 -53.18
N ALA A 943 41.50 -187.13 -53.78
CA ALA A 943 40.46 -188.07 -54.22
C ALA A 943 40.88 -188.91 -55.44
N ALA A 944 41.72 -188.36 -56.32
CA ALA A 944 42.18 -189.05 -57.53
C ALA A 944 43.10 -190.25 -57.21
N LYS A 945 43.96 -190.11 -56.18
CA LYS A 945 44.96 -191.11 -55.76
C LYS A 945 44.36 -192.44 -55.28
N GLY A 946 43.27 -192.40 -54.51
CA GLY A 946 42.61 -193.60 -53.98
C GLY A 946 42.00 -194.49 -55.07
N THR A 947 41.58 -193.89 -56.20
CA THR A 947 40.94 -194.62 -57.30
C THR A 947 41.96 -195.46 -58.10
N ALA A 948 43.19 -194.96 -58.26
CA ALA A 948 44.25 -195.69 -58.97
C ALA A 948 44.64 -197.01 -58.26
N ALA A 949 44.66 -197.03 -56.93
CA ALA A 949 45.00 -198.23 -56.16
C ALA A 949 44.04 -199.41 -56.41
N ALA A 950 42.74 -199.13 -56.47
CA ALA A 950 41.71 -200.15 -56.69
C ALA A 950 41.80 -200.81 -58.08
N MET A 951 42.17 -200.03 -59.11
CA MET A 951 42.29 -200.53 -60.48
C MET A 951 43.47 -201.53 -60.65
N ALA A 952 44.57 -201.33 -59.93
CA ALA A 952 45.76 -202.20 -60.04
C ALA A 952 45.46 -203.63 -59.57
N ALA A 953 44.69 -203.77 -58.48
CA ALA A 953 44.35 -205.06 -57.87
C ALA A 953 43.51 -205.96 -58.80
N ALA A 954 42.65 -205.39 -59.64
CA ALA A 954 41.69 -206.12 -60.45
C ALA A 954 42.29 -206.82 -61.69
N SER A 955 43.52 -206.49 -62.09
CA SER A 955 44.12 -206.90 -63.38
C SER A 955 44.88 -208.24 -63.36
N MET A 956 44.81 -209.02 -62.27
CA MET A 956 45.66 -210.19 -62.06
C MET A 956 45.06 -211.53 -62.57
N PRO A 957 45.82 -212.38 -63.31
CA PRO A 957 45.37 -213.69 -63.80
C PRO A 957 45.11 -214.75 -62.70
N GLN A 958 44.31 -215.79 -63.02
CA GLN A 958 44.01 -216.92 -62.12
C GLN A 958 44.53 -218.26 -62.70
N VAL A 959 44.96 -219.18 -61.83
CA VAL A 959 45.40 -220.53 -62.23
C VAL A 959 44.25 -221.40 -62.77
N TYR A 960 44.50 -222.20 -63.81
CA TYR A 960 43.47 -222.98 -64.52
C TYR A 960 43.76 -224.48 -64.65
N ALA A 961 44.91 -224.96 -64.15
CA ALA A 961 45.32 -226.37 -64.24
C ALA A 961 45.24 -227.07 -62.87
N PRO A 962 44.64 -228.27 -62.77
CA PRO A 962 44.54 -229.00 -61.50
C PRO A 962 45.91 -229.29 -60.86
N GLY A 963 46.00 -229.05 -59.54
CA GLY A 963 47.22 -229.25 -58.74
C GLY A 963 48.30 -228.18 -58.90
N SER A 964 48.03 -227.10 -59.67
CA SER A 964 49.00 -226.04 -59.95
C SER A 964 48.78 -224.79 -59.08
N SER A 965 49.87 -224.05 -58.82
CA SER A 965 49.84 -222.73 -58.17
C SER A 965 50.49 -221.66 -59.07
N MET A 966 50.02 -220.41 -58.99
CA MET A 966 50.44 -219.27 -59.81
C MET A 966 50.64 -218.00 -58.96
N LEU A 967 51.74 -217.30 -59.20
CA LEU A 967 52.00 -215.95 -58.67
C LEU A 967 51.76 -214.92 -59.79
N THR A 968 51.15 -213.79 -59.47
CA THR A 968 50.68 -212.76 -60.42
C THR A 968 50.93 -211.35 -59.91
N ALA A 969 51.01 -210.38 -60.83
CA ALA A 969 51.14 -208.97 -60.51
C ALA A 969 50.35 -208.13 -61.51
N GLY A 970 49.83 -206.98 -61.07
CA GLY A 970 49.07 -206.01 -61.86
C GLY A 970 49.47 -204.57 -61.53
N ALA A 971 49.31 -203.63 -62.47
CA ALA A 971 49.65 -202.22 -62.28
C ALA A 971 48.63 -201.32 -63.01
N SER A 972 48.37 -200.10 -62.51
CA SER A 972 47.39 -199.17 -63.13
C SER A 972 47.66 -197.68 -62.86
N THR A 973 47.00 -196.77 -63.60
CA THR A 973 47.04 -195.31 -63.41
C THR A 973 45.64 -194.66 -63.53
N TYR A 974 45.36 -193.58 -62.80
CA TYR A 974 44.11 -192.79 -62.89
C TYR A 974 44.36 -191.30 -62.61
N ARG A 975 44.02 -190.43 -63.58
CA ARG A 975 44.23 -188.95 -63.53
C ARG A 975 45.66 -188.52 -63.14
N GLY A 976 46.67 -189.26 -63.60
CA GLY A 976 48.09 -188.96 -63.34
C GLY A 976 48.68 -189.72 -62.14
N GLU A 977 47.83 -190.35 -61.32
CA GLU A 977 48.24 -191.10 -60.14
C GLU A 977 48.41 -192.59 -60.47
N SER A 978 49.40 -193.28 -59.88
CA SER A 978 49.78 -194.66 -60.25
C SER A 978 49.74 -195.63 -59.06
N ALA A 979 49.48 -196.92 -59.31
CA ALA A 979 49.46 -197.96 -58.28
C ALA A 979 49.85 -199.36 -58.79
N ILE A 980 50.38 -200.21 -57.91
CA ILE A 980 50.81 -201.59 -58.19
C ILE A 980 50.13 -202.56 -57.24
N ALA A 981 49.89 -203.78 -57.70
CA ALA A 981 49.34 -204.86 -56.89
C ALA A 981 49.98 -206.24 -57.22
N VAL A 982 50.05 -207.14 -56.23
CA VAL A 982 50.66 -208.48 -56.35
C VAL A 982 49.75 -209.54 -55.74
N GLY A 983 49.68 -210.74 -56.31
CA GLY A 983 48.74 -211.78 -55.86
C GLY A 983 49.14 -213.23 -56.17
N TYR A 984 48.55 -214.17 -55.42
CA TYR A 984 48.82 -215.61 -55.47
C TYR A 984 47.53 -216.39 -55.67
N SER A 985 47.53 -217.42 -56.53
CA SER A 985 46.39 -218.32 -56.74
C SER A 985 46.78 -219.80 -56.85
N THR A 986 45.91 -220.72 -56.46
CA THR A 986 46.18 -222.18 -56.49
C THR A 986 44.89 -222.99 -56.75
N MET A 987 44.98 -224.13 -57.44
CA MET A 987 43.86 -225.03 -57.75
C MET A 987 44.12 -226.45 -57.21
N SER A 988 43.10 -227.09 -56.64
CA SER A 988 43.22 -228.44 -56.04
C SER A 988 43.52 -229.54 -57.06
N ASP A 989 44.13 -230.65 -56.61
CA ASP A 989 44.58 -231.75 -57.48
C ASP A 989 43.45 -232.42 -58.28
N ASN A 990 42.24 -232.48 -57.72
CA ASN A 990 41.05 -232.97 -58.41
C ASN A 990 40.38 -231.91 -59.31
N GLY A 991 40.97 -230.71 -59.39
CA GLY A 991 40.52 -229.59 -60.21
C GLY A 991 39.30 -228.84 -59.68
N LYS A 992 38.83 -229.12 -58.47
CA LYS A 992 37.54 -228.58 -58.00
C LYS A 992 37.62 -227.28 -57.19
N TRP A 993 38.72 -226.96 -56.52
CA TRP A 993 38.85 -225.74 -55.70
C TRP A 993 39.89 -224.78 -56.27
N ILE A 994 39.64 -223.46 -56.19
CA ILE A 994 40.59 -222.38 -56.52
C ILE A 994 40.63 -221.34 -55.40
N LEU A 995 41.82 -220.93 -54.93
CA LEU A 995 42.02 -219.79 -54.02
C LEU A 995 42.82 -218.68 -54.72
N GLN A 996 42.54 -217.39 -54.43
CA GLN A 996 43.29 -216.23 -54.92
C GLN A 996 43.38 -215.10 -53.87
N GLY A 997 44.55 -214.48 -53.67
CA GLY A 997 44.72 -213.30 -52.81
C GLY A 997 45.65 -212.24 -53.40
N ASN A 998 45.43 -210.95 -53.09
CA ASN A 998 46.25 -209.81 -53.58
C ASN A 998 46.43 -208.66 -52.57
N ALA A 999 47.42 -207.80 -52.80
CA ALA A 999 47.62 -206.52 -52.11
C ALA A 999 48.02 -205.42 -53.10
N SER A 1000 47.60 -204.16 -52.87
CA SER A 1000 47.79 -202.99 -53.74
C SER A 1000 48.31 -201.76 -52.99
N ALA A 1001 49.17 -200.94 -53.61
CA ALA A 1001 49.68 -199.69 -53.02
C ALA A 1001 49.80 -198.55 -54.06
N ASN A 1002 49.59 -197.31 -53.61
CA ASN A 1002 49.91 -196.06 -54.33
C ASN A 1002 51.01 -195.27 -53.56
N GLU A 1003 51.34 -194.05 -54.00
CA GLU A 1003 52.45 -193.27 -53.44
C GLU A 1003 52.26 -192.90 -51.95
N ASP A 1004 51.01 -192.76 -51.49
CA ASP A 1004 50.68 -192.28 -50.14
C ASP A 1004 49.99 -193.34 -49.25
N ASP A 1005 49.35 -194.39 -49.81
CA ASP A 1005 48.49 -195.36 -49.12
C ASP A 1005 48.60 -196.82 -49.66
N ALA A 1006 48.22 -197.85 -48.86
CA ALA A 1006 48.23 -199.29 -49.23
C ALA A 1006 47.03 -200.12 -48.71
N GLY A 1007 46.69 -201.26 -49.37
CA GLY A 1007 45.55 -202.14 -49.05
C GLY A 1007 45.69 -203.63 -49.49
N PHE A 1008 44.81 -204.54 -49.02
CA PHE A 1008 44.85 -206.01 -49.22
C PHE A 1008 43.47 -206.68 -49.43
N SER A 1009 43.38 -207.81 -50.17
CA SER A 1009 42.15 -208.63 -50.37
C SER A 1009 42.40 -210.14 -50.68
N VAL A 1010 41.42 -211.05 -50.46
CA VAL A 1010 41.45 -212.54 -50.71
C VAL A 1010 40.08 -213.09 -51.16
N GLY A 1011 40.04 -214.13 -52.01
CA GLY A 1011 38.84 -214.85 -52.49
C GLY A 1011 39.04 -216.36 -52.76
N VAL A 1012 37.95 -217.14 -52.80
CA VAL A 1012 37.92 -218.61 -53.00
C VAL A 1012 36.76 -219.03 -53.91
N GLY A 1013 36.92 -220.11 -54.70
CA GLY A 1013 35.91 -220.66 -55.61
C GLY A 1013 35.94 -222.19 -55.75
N TYR A 1014 34.80 -222.81 -56.08
CA TYR A 1014 34.63 -224.26 -56.29
C TYR A 1014 33.89 -224.52 -57.61
N GLN A 1015 34.36 -225.47 -58.44
CA GLN A 1015 33.77 -225.81 -59.74
C GLN A 1015 33.38 -227.29 -59.81
N TRP A 1016 32.19 -227.62 -60.35
CA TRP A 1016 31.58 -228.96 -60.32
C TRP A 1016 31.65 -229.73 -61.64
#